data_AF-A0A8H4R2F2-F1
#
_entry.id   AF-A0A8H4R2F2-F1
#
_cell.length_a   1.000
_cell.length_b   1.000
_cell.length_c   1.000
_cell.angle_alpha   90.00
_cell.angle_beta   90.00
_cell.angle_gamma   90.00
#
_symmetry.space_group_name_H-M   'P 1'
#
loop_
_entity.id
_entity.type
_entity.pdbx_description
1 polymer ?
#
loop_
_entity_poly.entity_id
_entity_poly.type
_entity_poly.pdbx_seq_one_letter_code
_entity_poly.pdbx_strand_id
1 'polypeptide(L)'
;MASTDSEEMERPVKRQKLEARKIQPLPQDVLLLSLPHILAHPPTHRNHSRSVYLSIIALRKFLSTPNLDQHQECRAWTELAEAGFRLGLETPGIENEVERAITKALMISTKHPSLRMYKPQITYLSARLAMYHGNVRLAQNALKKVVNNFIVASDPPHVLYAAHLAYIDCVSASAADLEPATPSRRHAPPNASSRTASAIKELHTLAMRNNHREVALFAMVLELLDFVQNGVWNRIEESLRQAEKDLDIAPHLLPDCQAKAGPLLGKTNIGKVLIVHVLVLGVLYHTYTGDYANSQTRLKILHDMLDGGALEAFGISGIVDIDLANSPQPLQVQVTHPRVIYGLGFLVSSVSKRDPVGRRPKRRVYANEGIVSMDKELKKEIALPIWASRADVKDLQERILLMKADMTCELIGIAISRSEFDEAEEHISRLIADTRSHGLFHFYSARITLHHAHLAHGQGHKERALQCYQVAAHLSRTRGPRTTPLSDIEAQKEEEDAQSEDLWVNVSARAGELWLRIGMANELEDEAEREKEMEVLRPKVAQVVKLCQGLGGTLQTVGEILSACSSKEYLVTKTHLRTALNLSTAAQDNHLRALVLALMAAQYVHTSTEHAETMLSTAEQLAAGLGALPKAAKTPEAAAKKEAAKNTPGGDGIGNAHLRLWIGERSLEIKRRTADERAALKQINLNRKFLDAVQRVEKRKFEAVD
;
A
#
# COMPACT_ATOMS: atom_id res chain seq x y z
N MET A 1 2.39 -75.23 -36.63
CA MET A 1 2.26 -76.15 -35.47
C MET A 1 1.95 -75.26 -34.27
N ALA A 2 0.72 -74.79 -34.09
CA ALA A 2 -0.44 -75.53 -33.57
C ALA A 2 -0.21 -76.02 -32.11
N SER A 3 -0.46 -75.12 -31.16
CA SER A 3 -0.96 -75.48 -29.83
C SER A 3 -1.95 -74.41 -29.40
N THR A 4 -3.22 -74.76 -29.57
CA THR A 4 -4.40 -74.08 -29.06
C THR A 4 -4.45 -74.23 -27.55
N ASP A 5 -4.29 -73.13 -26.80
CA ASP A 5 -4.81 -73.02 -25.45
C ASP A 5 -5.79 -71.84 -25.42
N SER A 6 -7.03 -72.20 -25.16
CA SER A 6 -8.19 -71.35 -25.01
C SER A 6 -8.05 -70.42 -23.80
N GLU A 7 -7.87 -69.11 -24.05
CA GLU A 7 -8.09 -68.07 -23.05
C GLU A 7 -9.59 -68.01 -22.70
N GLU A 8 -9.99 -68.72 -21.65
CA GLU A 8 -11.26 -68.52 -20.98
C GLU A 8 -11.30 -67.10 -20.41
N MET A 9 -12.14 -66.26 -21.00
CA MET A 9 -12.60 -65.00 -20.40
C MET A 9 -13.20 -65.28 -19.02
N GLU A 10 -12.42 -65.06 -17.96
CA GLU A 10 -12.91 -65.03 -16.58
C GLU A 10 -13.99 -63.95 -16.47
N ARG A 11 -15.23 -64.41 -16.23
CA ARG A 11 -16.38 -63.58 -15.91
C ARG A 11 -16.07 -62.68 -14.72
N PRO A 12 -16.58 -61.43 -14.68
CA PRO A 12 -16.38 -60.54 -13.55
C PRO A 12 -16.91 -61.20 -12.27
N VAL A 13 -16.00 -61.39 -11.31
CA VAL A 13 -16.28 -61.92 -9.99
C VAL A 13 -17.48 -61.18 -9.41
N LYS A 14 -18.51 -61.95 -9.03
CA LYS A 14 -19.71 -61.49 -8.32
C LYS A 14 -19.32 -60.41 -7.31
N ARG A 15 -19.84 -59.18 -7.47
CA ARG A 15 -19.81 -58.14 -6.42
C ARG A 15 -20.19 -58.81 -5.11
N GLN A 16 -19.23 -58.98 -4.20
CA GLN A 16 -19.52 -59.31 -2.81
C GLN A 16 -20.46 -58.23 -2.31
N LYS A 17 -21.70 -58.61 -2.00
CA LYS A 17 -22.60 -57.79 -1.20
C LYS A 17 -21.87 -57.55 0.12
N LEU A 18 -21.21 -56.40 0.26
CA LEU A 18 -20.82 -55.85 1.55
C LEU A 18 -22.10 -55.78 2.37
N GLU A 19 -22.26 -56.69 3.33
CA GLU A 19 -23.34 -56.61 4.29
C GLU A 19 -23.30 -55.23 4.93
N ALA A 20 -24.41 -54.51 4.89
CA ALA A 20 -24.52 -53.18 5.44
C ALA A 20 -24.17 -53.24 6.94
N ARG A 21 -22.95 -52.78 7.30
CA ARG A 21 -22.56 -52.59 8.70
C ARG A 21 -23.67 -51.78 9.37
N LYS A 22 -24.33 -52.34 10.38
CA LYS A 22 -25.29 -51.61 11.21
C LYS A 22 -24.54 -50.48 11.91
N ILE A 23 -24.63 -49.26 11.38
CA ILE A 23 -24.02 -48.07 11.96
C ILE A 23 -24.79 -47.77 13.26
N GLN A 24 -24.10 -47.86 14.41
CA GLN A 24 -24.69 -47.44 15.68
C GLN A 24 -24.87 -45.91 15.66
N PRO A 25 -26.00 -45.37 16.13
CA PRO A 25 -26.21 -43.93 16.19
C PRO A 25 -25.21 -43.29 17.15
N LEU A 26 -24.62 -42.15 16.75
CA LEU A 26 -23.74 -41.37 17.63
C LEU A 26 -24.53 -40.92 18.87
N PRO A 27 -23.93 -40.98 20.08
CA PRO A 27 -24.52 -40.38 21.27
C PRO A 27 -24.88 -38.92 21.03
N GLN A 28 -26.04 -38.48 21.51
CA GLN A 28 -26.56 -37.13 21.26
C GLN A 28 -25.56 -36.04 21.69
N ASP A 29 -24.88 -36.23 22.81
CA ASP A 29 -23.93 -35.29 23.39
C ASP A 29 -22.69 -35.12 22.49
N VAL A 30 -22.17 -36.24 21.97
CA VAL A 30 -21.05 -36.25 21.02
C VAL A 30 -21.46 -35.60 19.70
N LEU A 31 -22.67 -35.88 19.23
CA LEU A 31 -23.20 -35.28 18.02
C LEU A 31 -23.33 -33.75 18.17
N LEU A 32 -23.97 -33.27 19.24
CA LEU A 32 -24.19 -31.84 19.46
C LEU A 32 -22.88 -31.05 19.59
N LEU A 33 -21.87 -31.61 20.26
CA LEU A 33 -20.55 -31.00 20.37
C LEU A 33 -19.74 -31.07 19.05
N SER A 34 -19.99 -32.07 18.20
CA SER A 34 -19.30 -32.22 16.91
C SER A 34 -19.96 -31.44 15.77
N LEU A 35 -21.24 -31.11 15.89
CA LEU A 35 -22.01 -30.40 14.84
C LEU A 35 -21.36 -29.11 14.35
N PRO A 36 -20.78 -28.24 15.21
CA PRO A 36 -20.11 -27.04 14.73
C PRO A 36 -19.02 -27.29 13.69
N HIS A 37 -18.29 -28.39 13.83
CA HIS A 37 -17.22 -28.78 12.91
C HIS A 37 -17.77 -29.42 11.63
N ILE A 38 -18.83 -30.21 11.75
CA ILE A 38 -19.48 -30.89 10.61
C ILE A 38 -20.19 -29.87 9.70
N LEU A 39 -20.80 -28.85 10.29
CA LEU A 39 -21.54 -27.81 9.58
C LEU A 39 -20.62 -26.69 9.07
N ALA A 40 -19.33 -26.70 9.42
CA ALA A 40 -18.44 -25.58 9.14
C ALA A 40 -18.34 -25.28 7.63
N HIS A 41 -18.69 -24.05 7.26
CA HIS A 41 -18.53 -23.53 5.91
C HIS A 41 -17.69 -22.25 5.94
N PRO A 42 -16.83 -22.01 4.93
CA PRO A 42 -16.10 -20.76 4.83
C PRO A 42 -17.06 -19.57 4.66
N PRO A 43 -16.66 -18.36 5.05
CA PRO A 43 -17.54 -17.19 5.05
C PRO A 43 -18.07 -16.79 3.66
N THR A 44 -17.42 -17.22 2.58
CA THR A 44 -17.87 -17.02 1.20
C THR A 44 -19.02 -17.93 0.77
N HIS A 45 -19.23 -19.05 1.47
CA HIS A 45 -20.25 -20.01 1.09
C HIS A 45 -21.67 -19.50 1.43
N ARG A 46 -22.64 -19.76 0.54
CA ARG A 46 -24.04 -19.33 0.68
C ARG A 46 -24.68 -19.75 2.01
N ASN A 47 -24.30 -20.92 2.53
CA ASN A 47 -24.85 -21.46 3.77
C ASN A 47 -24.06 -21.07 5.03
N HIS A 48 -23.01 -20.25 4.95
CA HIS A 48 -22.17 -19.91 6.10
C HIS A 48 -22.96 -19.41 7.33
N SER A 49 -23.82 -18.40 7.17
CA SER A 49 -24.60 -17.88 8.30
C SER A 49 -25.56 -18.92 8.85
N ARG A 50 -26.15 -19.76 7.99
CA ARG A 50 -27.04 -20.84 8.42
C ARG A 50 -26.27 -21.91 9.21
N SER A 51 -25.09 -22.29 8.73
CA SER A 51 -24.23 -23.24 9.47
C SER A 51 -23.83 -22.69 10.82
N VAL A 52 -23.34 -21.44 10.89
CA VAL A 52 -22.90 -20.84 12.16
C VAL A 52 -24.08 -20.73 13.14
N TYR A 53 -25.25 -20.32 12.65
CA TYR A 53 -26.46 -20.25 13.48
C TYR A 53 -26.91 -21.62 14.01
N LEU A 54 -26.87 -22.65 13.17
CA LEU A 54 -27.17 -24.03 13.59
C LEU A 54 -26.13 -24.55 14.61
N SER A 55 -24.85 -24.20 14.44
CA SER A 55 -23.80 -24.51 15.40
C SER A 55 -24.08 -23.87 16.76
N ILE A 56 -24.51 -22.60 16.79
CA ILE A 56 -24.91 -21.90 18.01
C ILE A 56 -26.11 -22.61 18.67
N ILE A 57 -27.13 -23.00 17.90
CA ILE A 57 -28.28 -23.75 18.44
C ILE A 57 -27.85 -25.10 19.03
N ALA A 58 -26.98 -25.84 18.33
CA ALA A 58 -26.48 -27.11 18.80
C ALA A 58 -25.72 -26.97 20.13
N LEU A 59 -24.86 -25.95 20.24
CA LEU A 59 -24.11 -25.64 21.45
C LEU A 59 -25.02 -25.18 22.60
N ARG A 60 -26.03 -24.35 22.34
CA ARG A 60 -27.05 -23.97 23.35
C ARG A 60 -27.78 -25.20 23.88
N LYS A 61 -28.16 -26.12 23.00
CA LYS A 61 -28.85 -27.35 23.38
C LYS A 61 -27.93 -28.27 24.20
N PHE A 62 -26.67 -28.39 23.79
CA PHE A 62 -25.65 -29.14 24.53
C PHE A 62 -25.49 -28.60 25.95
N LEU A 63 -25.27 -27.29 26.09
CA LEU A 63 -25.10 -26.58 27.37
C LEU A 63 -26.34 -26.59 28.28
N SER A 64 -27.51 -26.93 27.74
CA SER A 64 -28.76 -27.09 28.52
C SER A 64 -28.88 -28.48 29.14
N THR A 65 -28.00 -29.42 28.78
CA THR A 65 -27.99 -30.79 29.33
C THR A 65 -27.40 -30.77 30.74
N PRO A 66 -28.05 -31.39 31.74
CA PRO A 66 -27.50 -31.44 33.09
C PRO A 66 -26.27 -32.36 33.16
N ASN A 67 -25.39 -32.12 34.15
CA ASN A 67 -24.24 -32.98 34.48
C ASN A 67 -23.20 -33.15 33.36
N LEU A 68 -22.88 -32.08 32.63
CA LEU A 68 -21.80 -32.09 31.65
C LEU A 68 -20.43 -32.28 32.32
N ASP A 69 -19.56 -33.02 31.64
CA ASP A 69 -18.15 -33.05 32.00
C ASP A 69 -17.53 -31.65 31.85
N GLN A 70 -16.66 -31.27 32.80
CA GLN A 70 -16.10 -29.92 32.87
C GLN A 70 -15.26 -29.56 31.64
N HIS A 71 -14.59 -30.54 31.04
CA HIS A 71 -13.82 -30.31 29.82
C HIS A 71 -14.75 -30.06 28.63
N GLN A 72 -15.81 -30.85 28.51
CA GLN A 72 -16.81 -30.68 27.45
C GLN A 72 -17.59 -29.38 27.61
N GLU A 73 -17.97 -29.01 28.85
CA GLU A 73 -18.67 -27.76 29.15
C GLU A 73 -17.78 -26.55 28.80
N CYS A 74 -16.52 -26.55 29.24
CA CYS A 74 -15.58 -25.46 28.94
C CYS A 74 -15.38 -25.30 27.43
N ARG A 75 -15.16 -26.43 26.73
CA ARG A 75 -15.03 -26.44 25.27
C ARG A 75 -16.28 -25.90 24.57
N ALA A 76 -17.47 -26.32 24.98
CA ALA A 76 -18.72 -25.85 24.38
C ALA A 76 -18.94 -24.35 24.58
N TRP A 77 -18.61 -23.80 25.76
CA TRP A 77 -18.64 -22.36 25.99
C TRP A 77 -17.61 -21.60 25.13
N THR A 78 -16.39 -22.14 24.97
CA THR A 78 -15.39 -21.53 24.08
C THR A 78 -15.84 -21.55 22.62
N GLU A 79 -16.34 -22.68 22.12
CA GLU A 79 -16.85 -22.81 20.75
C GLU A 79 -18.07 -21.90 20.50
N LEU A 80 -18.93 -21.68 21.51
CA LEU A 80 -20.06 -20.76 21.41
C LEU A 80 -19.58 -19.32 21.23
N ALA A 81 -18.57 -18.91 22.01
CA ALA A 81 -17.96 -17.59 21.86
C ALA A 81 -17.33 -17.41 20.46
N GLU A 82 -16.56 -18.39 19.99
CA GLU A 82 -15.96 -18.36 18.64
C GLU A 82 -17.01 -18.33 17.52
N ALA A 83 -18.08 -19.13 17.64
CA ALA A 83 -19.18 -19.12 16.68
C ALA A 83 -19.90 -17.76 16.65
N GLY A 84 -20.05 -17.11 17.81
CA GLY A 84 -20.58 -15.74 17.90
C GLY A 84 -19.71 -14.72 17.19
N PHE A 85 -18.37 -14.77 17.36
CA PHE A 85 -17.44 -13.93 16.59
C PHE A 85 -17.52 -14.18 15.08
N ARG A 86 -17.67 -15.44 14.66
CA ARG A 86 -17.83 -15.79 13.23
C ARG A 86 -19.13 -15.24 12.63
N LEU A 87 -20.21 -15.26 13.41
CA LEU A 87 -21.51 -14.70 13.00
C LEU A 87 -21.47 -13.17 12.90
N GLY A 88 -20.72 -12.53 13.81
CA GLY A 88 -20.58 -11.07 13.92
C GLY A 88 -21.29 -10.53 15.15
N LEU A 89 -20.59 -9.73 15.95
CA LEU A 89 -21.09 -9.17 17.21
C LEU A 89 -22.21 -8.13 17.01
N GLU A 90 -22.28 -7.52 15.82
CA GLU A 90 -23.36 -6.62 15.41
C GLU A 90 -24.74 -7.31 15.37
N THR A 91 -24.78 -8.65 15.38
CA THR A 91 -26.04 -9.40 15.38
C THR A 91 -26.73 -9.25 16.74
N PRO A 92 -28.01 -8.83 16.80
CA PRO A 92 -28.68 -8.51 18.06
C PRO A 92 -28.71 -9.71 19.01
N GLY A 93 -28.21 -9.50 20.22
CA GLY A 93 -28.18 -10.50 21.29
C GLY A 93 -26.98 -11.45 21.27
N ILE A 94 -26.17 -11.48 20.19
CA ILE A 94 -24.98 -12.33 20.10
C ILE A 94 -23.86 -11.80 20.99
N GLU A 95 -23.67 -10.48 21.07
CA GLU A 95 -22.68 -9.85 21.95
C GLU A 95 -22.82 -10.31 23.41
N ASN A 96 -24.01 -10.16 23.99
CA ASN A 96 -24.33 -10.60 25.36
C ASN A 96 -24.10 -12.10 25.56
N GLU A 97 -24.40 -12.91 24.54
CA GLU A 97 -24.18 -14.35 24.59
C GLU A 97 -22.69 -14.71 24.58
N VAL A 98 -21.91 -14.04 23.73
CA VAL A 98 -20.45 -14.18 23.66
C VAL A 98 -19.81 -13.78 24.99
N GLU A 99 -20.22 -12.65 25.57
CA GLU A 99 -19.74 -12.20 26.88
C GLU A 99 -20.03 -13.23 27.98
N ARG A 100 -21.27 -13.73 28.03
CA ARG A 100 -21.67 -14.78 28.96
C ARG A 100 -20.84 -16.05 28.77
N ALA A 101 -20.63 -16.46 27.52
CA ALA A 101 -19.87 -17.66 27.18
C ALA A 101 -18.42 -17.56 27.64
N ILE A 102 -17.76 -16.43 27.34
CA ILE A 102 -16.39 -16.12 27.77
C ILE A 102 -16.30 -16.15 29.30
N THR A 103 -17.23 -15.49 30.00
CA THR A 103 -17.24 -15.43 31.47
C THR A 103 -17.37 -16.82 32.11
N LYS A 104 -18.25 -17.66 31.58
CA LYS A 104 -18.43 -19.05 32.04
C LYS A 104 -17.20 -19.90 31.74
N ALA A 105 -16.65 -19.82 30.53
CA ALA A 105 -15.44 -20.56 30.15
C ALA A 105 -14.22 -20.17 31.00
N LEU A 106 -14.02 -18.87 31.29
CA LEU A 106 -12.96 -18.40 32.19
C LEU A 106 -13.14 -18.90 33.62
N MET A 107 -14.38 -18.92 34.12
CA MET A 107 -14.69 -19.43 35.46
C MET A 107 -14.35 -20.92 35.57
N ILE A 108 -14.76 -21.74 34.59
CA ILE A 108 -14.51 -23.19 34.58
C ILE A 108 -13.01 -23.46 34.44
N SER A 109 -12.34 -22.85 33.47
CA SER A 109 -10.89 -23.02 33.27
C SER A 109 -10.06 -22.55 34.45
N THR A 110 -10.56 -21.62 35.26
CA THR A 110 -9.88 -21.17 36.49
C THR A 110 -10.04 -22.13 37.65
N LYS A 111 -11.21 -22.79 37.77
CA LYS A 111 -11.46 -23.78 38.81
C LYS A 111 -10.73 -25.11 38.57
N HIS A 112 -10.43 -25.45 37.32
CA HIS A 112 -9.85 -26.75 36.94
C HIS A 112 -8.45 -26.60 36.31
N PRO A 113 -7.38 -27.00 37.02
CA PRO A 113 -6.01 -26.88 36.52
C PRO A 113 -5.74 -27.62 35.20
N SER A 114 -6.45 -28.71 34.92
CA SER A 114 -6.35 -29.47 33.66
C SER A 114 -6.79 -28.66 32.43
N LEU A 115 -7.64 -27.65 32.61
CA LEU A 115 -8.15 -26.79 31.55
C LEU A 115 -7.35 -25.50 31.38
N ARG A 116 -6.18 -25.40 32.04
CA ARG A 116 -5.28 -24.25 31.95
C ARG A 116 -4.96 -23.84 30.51
N MET A 117 -4.83 -24.82 29.62
CA MET A 117 -4.52 -24.61 28.20
C MET A 117 -5.56 -23.77 27.45
N TYR A 118 -6.81 -23.74 27.91
CA TYR A 118 -7.86 -22.92 27.31
C TYR A 118 -7.78 -21.44 27.71
N LYS A 119 -7.12 -21.12 28.83
CA LYS A 119 -7.11 -19.75 29.37
C LYS A 119 -6.55 -18.72 28.38
N PRO A 120 -5.40 -18.93 27.71
CA PRO A 120 -4.87 -17.95 26.76
C PRO A 120 -5.85 -17.63 25.64
N GLN A 121 -6.47 -18.66 25.05
CA GLN A 121 -7.46 -18.50 23.97
C GLN A 121 -8.72 -17.78 24.46
N ILE A 122 -9.28 -18.16 25.62
CA ILE A 122 -10.48 -17.50 26.14
C ILE A 122 -10.18 -16.05 26.54
N THR A 123 -9.00 -15.77 27.13
CA THR A 123 -8.58 -14.39 27.43
C THR A 123 -8.37 -13.57 26.15
N TYR A 124 -7.88 -14.19 25.06
CA TYR A 124 -7.83 -13.53 23.76
C TYR A 124 -9.23 -13.16 23.24
N LEU A 125 -10.20 -14.08 23.31
CA LEU A 125 -11.59 -13.77 22.96
C LEU A 125 -12.17 -12.65 23.84
N SER A 126 -11.87 -12.65 25.14
CA SER A 126 -12.24 -11.57 26.06
C SER A 126 -11.61 -10.23 25.68
N ALA A 127 -10.34 -10.22 25.26
CA ALA A 127 -9.65 -9.03 24.82
C ALA A 127 -10.25 -8.47 23.52
N ARG A 128 -10.60 -9.35 22.56
CA ARG A 128 -11.30 -8.96 21.32
C ARG A 128 -12.66 -8.33 21.61
N LEU A 129 -13.44 -8.92 22.53
CA LEU A 129 -14.71 -8.34 22.95
C LEU A 129 -14.52 -6.97 23.62
N ALA A 130 -13.51 -6.84 24.48
CA ALA A 130 -13.18 -5.56 25.10
C ALA A 130 -12.75 -4.50 24.09
N MET A 131 -12.01 -4.88 23.03
CA MET A 131 -11.70 -3.98 21.92
C MET A 131 -12.95 -3.55 21.16
N TYR A 132 -13.88 -4.48 20.90
CA TYR A 132 -15.16 -4.17 20.29
C TYR A 132 -15.98 -3.17 21.12
N HIS A 133 -15.93 -3.26 22.45
CA HIS A 133 -16.55 -2.27 23.36
C HIS A 133 -15.75 -0.95 23.50
N GLY A 134 -14.67 -0.74 22.74
CA GLY A 134 -13.78 0.43 22.88
C GLY A 134 -12.88 0.42 24.13
N ASN A 135 -12.89 -0.65 24.92
CA ASN A 135 -12.13 -0.78 26.17
C ASN A 135 -10.71 -1.31 25.94
N VAL A 136 -9.94 -0.61 25.10
CA VAL A 136 -8.61 -1.06 24.63
C VAL A 136 -7.60 -1.28 25.76
N ARG A 137 -7.61 -0.42 26.81
CA ARG A 137 -6.72 -0.58 27.98
C ARG A 137 -6.99 -1.89 28.74
N LEU A 138 -8.26 -2.30 28.83
CA LEU A 138 -8.64 -3.54 29.49
C LEU A 138 -8.13 -4.74 28.69
N ALA A 139 -8.30 -4.72 27.36
CA ALA A 139 -7.78 -5.74 26.46
C ALA A 139 -6.25 -5.90 26.58
N GLN A 140 -5.51 -4.79 26.54
CA GLN A 140 -4.05 -4.77 26.70
C GLN A 140 -3.60 -5.34 28.05
N ASN A 141 -4.25 -4.93 29.14
CA ASN A 141 -3.92 -5.42 30.48
C ASN A 141 -4.23 -6.91 30.65
N ALA A 142 -5.31 -7.40 30.04
CA ALA A 142 -5.68 -8.82 30.07
C ALA A 142 -4.63 -9.67 29.34
N LEU A 143 -4.25 -9.30 28.11
CA LEU A 143 -3.24 -10.02 27.32
C LEU A 143 -1.84 -9.92 27.92
N LYS A 144 -1.46 -8.76 28.47
CA LYS A 144 -0.18 -8.62 29.19
C LYS A 144 -0.08 -9.54 30.41
N LYS A 145 -1.19 -9.74 31.14
CA LYS A 145 -1.24 -10.73 32.24
C LYS A 145 -1.07 -12.16 31.73
N VAL A 146 -1.58 -12.49 30.53
CA VAL A 146 -1.37 -13.80 29.90
C VAL A 146 0.10 -14.04 29.63
N VAL A 147 0.74 -13.10 28.95
CA VAL A 147 2.17 -13.18 28.62
C VAL A 147 3.04 -13.30 29.88
N ASN A 148 2.76 -12.51 30.92
CA ASN A 148 3.64 -12.45 32.09
C ASN A 148 3.38 -13.51 33.17
N ASN A 149 2.12 -13.91 33.38
CA ASN A 149 1.73 -14.65 34.59
C ASN A 149 1.10 -16.01 34.30
N PHE A 150 0.44 -16.18 33.15
CA PHE A 150 -0.36 -17.39 32.91
C PHE A 150 0.38 -18.49 32.18
N ILE A 151 1.43 -18.16 31.42
CA ILE A 151 2.20 -19.16 30.67
C ILE A 151 3.40 -19.58 31.51
N VAL A 152 3.50 -20.88 31.79
CA VAL A 152 4.64 -21.48 32.51
C VAL A 152 5.58 -22.13 31.51
N ALA A 153 6.85 -22.29 31.88
CA ALA A 153 7.88 -22.91 31.04
C ALA A 153 7.55 -24.34 30.56
N SER A 154 6.57 -25.00 31.18
CA SER A 154 6.06 -26.32 30.76
C SER A 154 5.02 -26.27 29.64
N ASP A 155 4.45 -25.09 29.36
CA ASP A 155 3.41 -24.94 28.34
C ASP A 155 4.03 -25.03 26.93
N PRO A 156 3.29 -25.56 25.92
CA PRO A 156 3.79 -25.67 24.57
C PRO A 156 4.23 -24.32 23.96
N PRO A 157 5.38 -24.26 23.27
CA PRO A 157 5.90 -23.00 22.73
C PRO A 157 4.95 -22.27 21.76
N HIS A 158 4.12 -22.99 20.99
CA HIS A 158 3.16 -22.35 20.08
C HIS A 158 2.10 -21.52 20.82
N VAL A 159 1.65 -21.95 22.02
CA VAL A 159 0.69 -21.19 22.84
C VAL A 159 1.34 -19.91 23.36
N LEU A 160 2.61 -20.01 23.76
CA LEU A 160 3.39 -18.86 24.22
C LEU A 160 3.52 -17.81 23.11
N TYR A 161 3.94 -18.22 21.92
CA TYR A 161 4.08 -17.29 20.80
C TYR A 161 2.74 -16.72 20.32
N ALA A 162 1.67 -17.53 20.29
CA ALA A 162 0.33 -17.05 19.95
C ALA A 162 -0.14 -15.95 20.93
N ALA A 163 0.12 -16.09 22.23
CA ALA A 163 -0.22 -15.05 23.22
C ALA A 163 0.59 -13.76 23.01
N HIS A 164 1.87 -13.86 22.68
CA HIS A 164 2.68 -12.69 22.33
C HIS A 164 2.17 -11.99 21.07
N LEU A 165 1.82 -12.74 20.02
CA LEU A 165 1.29 -12.18 18.78
C LEU A 165 -0.07 -11.52 19.00
N ALA A 166 -0.96 -12.13 19.78
CA ALA A 166 -2.23 -11.53 20.17
C ALA A 166 -2.04 -10.21 20.95
N TYR A 167 -1.04 -10.16 21.83
CA TYR A 167 -0.70 -8.92 22.54
C TYR A 167 -0.15 -7.84 21.60
N ILE A 168 0.74 -8.20 20.67
CA ILE A 168 1.27 -7.29 19.65
C ILE A 168 0.14 -6.73 18.79
N ASP A 169 -0.77 -7.58 18.31
CA ASP A 169 -1.94 -7.20 17.52
C ASP A 169 -2.83 -6.19 18.27
N CYS A 170 -3.17 -6.48 19.53
CA CYS A 170 -3.96 -5.59 20.39
C CYS A 170 -3.30 -4.22 20.64
N VAL A 171 -1.99 -4.20 20.87
CA VAL A 171 -1.24 -2.94 21.06
C VAL A 171 -1.12 -2.16 19.75
N SER A 172 -1.01 -2.86 18.61
CA SER A 172 -0.94 -2.25 17.27
C SER A 172 -2.28 -1.64 16.86
N ALA A 173 -3.39 -2.34 17.05
CA ALA A 173 -4.74 -1.82 16.79
C ALA A 173 -5.05 -0.57 17.63
N SER A 174 -4.62 -0.57 18.90
CA SER A 174 -4.71 0.61 19.76
C SER A 174 -3.94 1.82 19.23
N ALA A 175 -2.89 1.63 18.44
CA ALA A 175 -2.15 2.75 17.87
C ALA A 175 -2.90 3.39 16.69
N ALA A 176 -3.78 2.63 16.02
CA ALA A 176 -4.62 3.11 14.93
C ALA A 176 -5.88 3.86 15.43
N ASP A 177 -6.49 3.41 16.53
CA ASP A 177 -7.77 3.93 17.05
C ASP A 177 -7.64 4.98 18.18
N LEU A 178 -6.46 5.54 18.43
CA LEU A 178 -6.29 6.51 19.52
C LEU A 178 -6.92 7.86 19.17
N GLU A 179 -8.12 8.08 19.68
CA GLU A 179 -8.71 9.41 19.86
C GLU A 179 -7.74 10.41 20.52
N PRO A 180 -7.77 11.70 20.12
CA PRO A 180 -6.75 12.68 20.45
C PRO A 180 -7.00 13.36 21.80
N ALA A 181 -6.74 12.67 22.91
CA ALA A 181 -6.69 13.33 24.22
C ALA A 181 -5.26 13.84 24.51
N THR A 182 -5.01 15.12 24.18
CA THR A 182 -4.04 16.11 24.73
C THR A 182 -3.09 16.80 23.72
N PRO A 183 -3.05 18.16 23.67
CA PRO A 183 -2.43 18.94 22.61
C PRO A 183 -1.00 19.40 22.94
N SER A 184 -0.06 18.47 23.13
CA SER A 184 1.37 18.81 23.23
C SER A 184 2.28 17.64 22.86
N ARG A 185 2.20 17.15 21.62
CA ARG A 185 3.34 16.50 20.96
C ARG A 185 3.08 16.38 19.46
N ARG A 186 3.88 17.14 18.71
CA ARG A 186 4.09 16.95 17.28
C ARG A 186 4.73 15.57 17.10
N HIS A 187 4.34 14.83 16.06
CA HIS A 187 4.56 13.39 15.89
C HIS A 187 3.60 12.54 16.75
N ALA A 188 3.05 11.47 16.18
CA ALA A 188 2.31 10.44 16.92
C ALA A 188 2.98 10.21 18.28
N PRO A 189 2.24 10.07 19.40
CA PRO A 189 2.87 9.95 20.70
C PRO A 189 3.96 8.87 20.61
N PRO A 190 5.24 9.19 20.86
CA PRO A 190 6.38 8.28 20.66
C PRO A 190 6.30 7.01 21.53
N ASN A 191 5.24 6.89 22.34
CA ASN A 191 5.00 5.81 23.26
C ASN A 191 4.12 4.70 22.67
N ALA A 192 3.33 4.92 21.61
CA ALA A 192 2.49 3.87 21.02
C ALA A 192 3.34 2.91 20.16
N SER A 193 4.07 3.44 19.17
CA SER A 193 5.06 2.67 18.40
C SER A 193 6.15 2.08 19.30
N SER A 194 6.55 2.77 20.38
CA SER A 194 7.51 2.24 21.36
C SER A 194 6.97 1.02 22.12
N ARG A 195 5.66 0.97 22.44
CA ARG A 195 5.05 -0.20 23.10
C ARG A 195 4.98 -1.40 22.16
N THR A 196 4.54 -1.20 20.91
CA THR A 196 4.51 -2.27 19.90
C THR A 196 5.92 -2.79 19.62
N ALA A 197 6.87 -1.89 19.36
CA ALA A 197 8.27 -2.26 19.14
C ALA A 197 8.88 -2.99 20.36
N SER A 198 8.55 -2.59 21.59
CA SER A 198 8.99 -3.30 22.80
C SER A 198 8.44 -4.72 22.85
N ALA A 199 7.14 -4.89 22.58
CA ALA A 199 6.50 -6.21 22.57
C ALA A 199 7.08 -7.13 21.48
N ILE A 200 7.38 -6.58 20.30
CA ILE A 200 8.04 -7.31 19.20
C ILE A 200 9.48 -7.72 19.60
N LYS A 201 10.24 -6.84 20.26
CA LYS A 201 11.58 -7.17 20.77
C LYS A 201 11.56 -8.23 21.86
N GLU A 202 10.57 -8.22 22.75
CA GLU A 202 10.34 -9.28 23.73
C GLU A 202 10.10 -10.62 23.03
N LEU A 203 9.26 -10.66 21.98
CA LEU A 203 9.04 -11.86 21.18
C LEU A 203 10.33 -12.33 20.50
N HIS A 204 11.10 -11.43 19.89
CA HIS A 204 12.37 -11.74 19.24
C HIS A 204 13.39 -12.33 20.23
N THR A 205 13.59 -11.70 21.39
CA THR A 205 14.55 -12.17 22.42
C THR A 205 14.13 -13.53 22.98
N LEU A 206 12.83 -13.76 23.17
CA LEU A 206 12.29 -15.06 23.57
C LEU A 206 12.52 -16.14 22.52
N ALA A 207 12.29 -15.83 21.24
CA ALA A 207 12.55 -16.76 20.14
C ALA A 207 14.04 -17.13 20.03
N MET A 208 14.93 -16.16 20.17
CA MET A 208 16.37 -16.39 20.20
C MET A 208 16.81 -17.23 21.40
N ARG A 209 16.27 -16.97 22.60
CA ARG A 209 16.55 -17.76 23.81
C ARG A 209 16.15 -19.23 23.64
N ASN A 210 15.04 -19.48 22.93
CA ASN A 210 14.52 -20.82 22.67
C ASN A 210 15.10 -21.47 21.39
N ASN A 211 16.05 -20.81 20.71
CA ASN A 211 16.62 -21.25 19.42
C ASN A 211 15.58 -21.46 18.31
N HIS A 212 14.47 -20.72 18.32
CA HIS A 212 13.44 -20.76 17.28
C HIS A 212 13.70 -19.67 16.23
N ARG A 213 14.64 -19.93 15.31
CA ARG A 213 15.12 -18.96 14.31
C ARG A 213 14.00 -18.34 13.47
N GLU A 214 13.05 -19.14 12.99
CA GLU A 214 11.98 -18.64 12.11
C GLU A 214 11.04 -17.65 12.82
N VAL A 215 10.76 -17.86 14.10
CA VAL A 215 9.97 -16.93 14.92
C VAL A 215 10.74 -15.64 15.16
N ALA A 216 12.06 -15.72 15.37
CA ALA A 216 12.91 -14.53 15.48
C ALA A 216 12.91 -13.72 14.16
N LEU A 217 13.06 -14.39 13.01
CA LEU A 217 12.96 -13.75 11.70
C LEU A 217 11.59 -13.10 11.50
N PHE A 218 10.51 -13.78 11.88
CA PHE A 218 9.16 -13.23 11.80
C PHE A 218 9.01 -11.95 12.65
N ALA A 219 9.52 -11.96 13.88
CA ALA A 219 9.51 -10.78 14.75
C ALA A 219 10.27 -9.58 14.13
N MET A 220 11.41 -9.81 13.46
CA MET A 220 12.12 -8.72 12.76
C MET A 220 11.31 -8.14 11.60
N VAL A 221 10.59 -8.99 10.84
CA VAL A 221 9.70 -8.51 9.76
C VAL A 221 8.51 -7.73 10.33
N LEU A 222 7.97 -8.14 11.49
CA LEU A 222 6.94 -7.37 12.20
C LEU A 222 7.46 -6.00 12.66
N GLU A 223 8.71 -5.92 13.14
CA GLU A 223 9.32 -4.64 13.52
C GLU A 223 9.45 -3.69 12.31
N LEU A 224 9.86 -4.23 11.16
CA LEU A 224 9.90 -3.47 9.91
C LEU A 224 8.52 -2.96 9.48
N LEU A 225 7.50 -3.81 9.57
CA LEU A 225 6.12 -3.44 9.26
C LEU A 225 5.62 -2.33 10.20
N ASP A 226 5.89 -2.44 11.50
CA ASP A 226 5.53 -1.42 12.50
C ASP A 226 6.21 -0.07 12.20
N PHE A 227 7.50 -0.08 11.83
CA PHE A 227 8.19 1.16 11.45
C PHE A 227 7.61 1.81 10.20
N VAL A 228 7.25 1.02 9.18
CA VAL A 228 6.60 1.57 7.97
C VAL A 228 5.22 2.11 8.30
N GLN A 229 4.41 1.37 9.04
CA GLN A 229 3.04 1.75 9.41
C GLN A 229 3.01 3.03 10.25
N ASN A 230 3.95 3.18 11.19
CA ASN A 230 4.08 4.36 12.04
C ASN A 230 4.90 5.49 11.41
N GLY A 231 5.37 5.34 10.17
CA GLY A 231 6.17 6.37 9.46
C GLY A 231 7.54 6.65 10.09
N VAL A 232 8.15 5.70 10.80
CA VAL A 232 9.45 5.81 11.47
C VAL A 232 10.58 5.51 10.48
N TRP A 233 10.68 6.33 9.42
CA TRP A 233 11.55 6.09 8.27
C TRP A 233 13.05 6.03 8.58
N ASN A 234 13.49 6.68 9.65
CA ASN A 234 14.90 6.76 10.04
C ASN A 234 15.47 5.44 10.58
N ARG A 235 14.62 4.50 11.02
CA ARG A 235 15.06 3.19 11.55
C ARG A 235 14.92 2.05 10.55
N ILE A 236 14.22 2.29 9.44
CA ILE A 236 13.91 1.25 8.46
C ILE A 236 15.18 0.77 7.76
N GLU A 237 16.11 1.66 7.40
CA GLU A 237 17.30 1.27 6.66
C GLU A 237 18.16 0.23 7.38
N GLU A 238 18.47 0.48 8.66
CA GLU A 238 19.28 -0.41 9.48
C GLU A 238 18.56 -1.75 9.69
N SER A 239 17.28 -1.70 10.04
CA SER A 239 16.46 -2.89 10.28
C SER A 239 16.27 -3.72 9.01
N LEU A 240 16.15 -3.05 7.84
CA LEU A 240 15.99 -3.68 6.54
C LEU A 240 17.26 -4.42 6.15
N ARG A 241 18.42 -3.76 6.29
CA ARG A 241 19.72 -4.39 6.02
C ARG A 241 19.96 -5.61 6.92
N GLN A 242 19.56 -5.53 8.19
CA GLN A 242 19.67 -6.65 9.12
C GLN A 242 18.77 -7.82 8.71
N ALA A 243 17.49 -7.55 8.38
CA ALA A 243 16.57 -8.58 7.90
C ALA A 243 17.05 -9.21 6.58
N GLU A 244 17.56 -8.41 5.64
CA GLU A 244 18.13 -8.90 4.37
C GLU A 244 19.36 -9.78 4.56
N LYS A 245 20.18 -9.49 5.58
CA LYS A 245 21.33 -10.33 5.93
C LYS A 245 20.87 -11.67 6.52
N ASP A 246 19.95 -11.65 7.49
CA ASP A 246 19.54 -12.85 8.22
C ASP A 246 18.62 -13.77 7.41
N LEU A 247 17.94 -13.21 6.40
CA LEU A 247 17.17 -13.94 5.38
C LEU A 247 18.01 -14.27 4.13
N ASP A 248 19.34 -14.10 4.16
CA ASP A 248 20.28 -14.35 3.06
C ASP A 248 19.86 -13.71 1.72
N ILE A 249 19.22 -12.55 1.74
CA ILE A 249 18.87 -11.76 0.55
C ILE A 249 20.09 -10.96 0.09
N ALA A 250 20.91 -10.48 1.03
CA ALA A 250 22.06 -9.61 0.76
C ALA A 250 23.02 -10.11 -0.36
N PRO A 251 23.37 -11.42 -0.44
CA PRO A 251 24.19 -11.94 -1.54
C PRO A 251 23.57 -11.77 -2.93
N HIS A 252 22.23 -11.76 -3.03
CA HIS A 252 21.51 -11.59 -4.29
C HIS A 252 21.43 -10.12 -4.74
N LEU A 253 21.61 -9.18 -3.81
CA LEU A 253 21.58 -7.74 -4.09
C LEU A 253 22.90 -7.26 -4.74
N LEU A 254 23.98 -8.04 -4.62
CA LEU A 254 25.29 -7.71 -5.20
C LEU A 254 25.48 -8.42 -6.56
N PRO A 255 25.70 -7.68 -7.66
CA PRO A 255 25.84 -8.25 -9.01
C PRO A 255 26.90 -9.36 -9.10
N ASP A 256 28.04 -9.18 -8.43
CA ASP A 256 29.19 -10.12 -8.49
C ASP A 256 28.96 -11.40 -7.69
N CYS A 257 28.00 -11.40 -6.76
CA CYS A 257 27.71 -12.53 -5.88
C CYS A 257 26.52 -13.38 -6.36
N GLN A 258 25.74 -12.91 -7.35
CA GLN A 258 24.56 -13.62 -7.87
C GLN A 258 24.86 -15.02 -8.40
N ALA A 259 26.04 -15.23 -8.99
CA ALA A 259 26.46 -16.55 -9.49
C ALA A 259 26.78 -17.58 -8.39
N LYS A 260 27.01 -17.12 -7.15
CA LYS A 260 27.37 -17.97 -6.00
C LYS A 260 26.25 -18.12 -4.98
N ALA A 261 25.18 -17.33 -5.11
CA ALA A 261 24.07 -17.34 -4.17
C ALA A 261 23.15 -18.55 -4.45
N GLY A 262 22.84 -19.34 -3.42
CA GLY A 262 21.92 -20.47 -3.54
C GLY A 262 20.49 -20.03 -3.90
N PRO A 263 19.60 -20.93 -4.37
CA PRO A 263 18.25 -20.56 -4.77
C PRO A 263 17.41 -20.08 -3.57
N LEU A 264 16.85 -18.86 -3.65
CA LEU A 264 15.90 -18.33 -2.66
C LEU A 264 14.64 -19.21 -2.52
N LEU A 265 14.29 -19.95 -3.58
CA LEU A 265 13.18 -20.90 -3.63
C LEU A 265 13.43 -22.19 -2.82
N GLY A 266 14.66 -22.44 -2.36
CA GLY A 266 15.01 -23.61 -1.53
C GLY A 266 14.70 -23.46 -0.04
N LYS A 267 14.15 -22.33 0.39
CA LYS A 267 13.85 -22.03 1.81
C LYS A 267 12.52 -22.62 2.25
N THR A 268 12.31 -22.67 3.57
CA THR A 268 11.02 -23.03 4.18
C THR A 268 9.90 -22.12 3.70
N ASN A 269 8.65 -22.59 3.80
CA ASN A 269 7.50 -21.82 3.32
C ASN A 269 7.41 -20.45 4.02
N ILE A 270 7.57 -20.43 5.34
CA ILE A 270 7.65 -19.16 6.08
C ILE A 270 8.85 -18.31 5.62
N GLY A 271 10.03 -18.90 5.40
CA GLY A 271 11.18 -18.16 4.89
C GLY A 271 10.89 -17.43 3.58
N LYS A 272 10.21 -18.07 2.63
CA LYS A 272 9.77 -17.44 1.36
C LYS A 272 8.80 -16.29 1.60
N VAL A 273 7.82 -16.50 2.47
CA VAL A 273 6.81 -15.48 2.83
C VAL A 273 7.47 -14.25 3.45
N LEU A 274 8.41 -14.44 4.38
CA LEU A 274 9.16 -13.34 5.00
C LEU A 274 10.00 -12.57 3.99
N ILE A 275 10.69 -13.28 3.08
CA ILE A 275 11.49 -12.63 2.03
C ILE A 275 10.61 -11.76 1.13
N VAL A 276 9.45 -12.25 0.70
CA VAL A 276 8.53 -11.47 -0.15
C VAL A 276 8.10 -10.18 0.55
N HIS A 277 7.73 -10.24 1.84
CA HIS A 277 7.39 -9.03 2.61
C HIS A 277 8.58 -8.08 2.74
N VAL A 278 9.78 -8.58 3.05
CA VAL A 278 11.00 -7.75 3.14
C VAL A 278 11.33 -7.09 1.81
N LEU A 279 11.19 -7.79 0.70
CA LEU A 279 11.40 -7.22 -0.64
C LEU A 279 10.38 -6.13 -0.95
N VAL A 280 9.09 -6.36 -0.66
CA VAL A 280 8.04 -5.34 -0.83
C VAL A 280 8.36 -4.08 -0.01
N LEU A 281 8.68 -4.25 1.28
CA LEU A 281 9.03 -3.14 2.17
C LEU A 281 10.31 -2.42 1.73
N GLY A 282 11.31 -3.16 1.27
CA GLY A 282 12.56 -2.60 0.74
C GLY A 282 12.34 -1.79 -0.53
N VAL A 283 11.52 -2.28 -1.47
CA VAL A 283 11.14 -1.52 -2.67
C VAL A 283 10.38 -0.26 -2.30
N LEU A 284 9.44 -0.32 -1.35
CA LEU A 284 8.71 0.84 -0.86
C LEU A 284 9.64 1.87 -0.21
N TYR A 285 10.53 1.43 0.69
CA TYR A 285 11.49 2.29 1.37
C TYR A 285 12.43 3.01 0.39
N HIS A 286 13.09 2.26 -0.49
CA HIS A 286 14.01 2.86 -1.46
C HIS A 286 13.29 3.73 -2.50
N THR A 287 12.03 3.41 -2.83
CA THR A 287 11.20 4.30 -3.64
C THR A 287 10.89 5.59 -2.88
N TYR A 288 10.52 5.51 -1.59
CA TYR A 288 10.25 6.66 -0.74
C TYR A 288 11.47 7.59 -0.63
N THR A 289 12.66 7.05 -0.38
CA THR A 289 13.91 7.83 -0.28
C THR A 289 14.41 8.34 -1.63
N GLY A 290 13.92 7.81 -2.74
CA GLY A 290 14.34 8.19 -4.09
C GLY A 290 15.62 7.48 -4.55
N ASP A 291 15.92 6.30 -4.01
CA ASP A 291 17.01 5.45 -4.46
C ASP A 291 16.52 4.41 -5.47
N TYR A 292 16.50 4.80 -6.75
CA TYR A 292 16.00 3.93 -7.81
C TYR A 292 16.83 2.65 -7.95
N ALA A 293 18.16 2.72 -7.83
CA ALA A 293 19.03 1.58 -8.08
C ALA A 293 18.74 0.43 -7.09
N ASN A 294 18.68 0.75 -5.79
CA ASN A 294 18.38 -0.23 -4.76
C ASN A 294 16.94 -0.74 -4.81
N SER A 295 15.99 0.12 -5.19
CA SER A 295 14.60 -0.26 -5.43
C SER A 295 14.49 -1.28 -6.57
N GLN A 296 15.18 -1.06 -7.69
CA GLN A 296 15.10 -1.94 -8.85
C GLN A 296 15.73 -3.31 -8.67
N THR A 297 16.86 -3.39 -7.95
CA THR A 297 17.48 -4.69 -7.66
C THR A 297 16.54 -5.58 -6.86
N ARG A 298 15.87 -5.02 -5.84
CA ARG A 298 14.88 -5.74 -5.03
C ARG A 298 13.62 -6.09 -5.82
N LEU A 299 13.14 -5.15 -6.65
CA LEU A 299 11.97 -5.38 -7.49
C LEU A 299 12.19 -6.55 -8.45
N LYS A 300 13.39 -6.66 -9.03
CA LYS A 300 13.75 -7.79 -9.90
C LYS A 300 13.65 -9.12 -9.14
N ILE A 301 14.26 -9.20 -7.95
CA ILE A 301 14.20 -10.42 -7.13
C ILE A 301 12.76 -10.75 -6.74
N LEU A 302 11.95 -9.73 -6.41
CA LEU A 302 10.54 -9.90 -6.09
C LEU A 302 9.78 -10.51 -7.29
N HIS A 303 9.98 -10.00 -8.51
CA HIS A 303 9.38 -10.59 -9.72
C HIS A 303 9.83 -12.02 -9.94
N ASP A 304 11.14 -12.28 -9.87
CA ASP A 304 11.69 -13.63 -10.04
C ASP A 304 11.08 -14.63 -9.03
N MET A 305 10.82 -14.19 -7.79
CA MET A 305 10.17 -15.01 -6.76
C MET A 305 8.68 -15.22 -7.02
N LEU A 306 7.94 -14.15 -7.35
CA LEU A 306 6.51 -14.24 -7.60
C LEU A 306 6.22 -15.11 -8.85
N ASP A 307 6.98 -14.91 -9.92
CA ASP A 307 6.90 -15.71 -11.15
C ASP A 307 7.41 -17.15 -10.92
N GLY A 308 8.36 -17.32 -10.00
CA GLY A 308 8.89 -18.62 -9.56
C GLY A 308 7.98 -19.40 -8.61
N GLY A 309 6.74 -18.97 -8.38
CA GLY A 309 5.76 -19.70 -7.56
C GLY A 309 5.87 -19.46 -6.05
N ALA A 310 6.55 -18.40 -5.59
CA ALA A 310 6.66 -18.10 -4.16
C ALA A 310 5.29 -17.89 -3.47
N LEU A 311 4.23 -17.56 -4.22
CA LEU A 311 2.88 -17.43 -3.69
C LEU A 311 2.31 -18.75 -3.14
N GLU A 312 2.79 -19.91 -3.62
CA GLU A 312 2.35 -21.22 -3.09
C GLU A 312 2.72 -21.38 -1.61
N ALA A 313 3.81 -20.74 -1.17
CA ALA A 313 4.27 -20.77 0.21
C ALA A 313 3.34 -20.02 1.18
N PHE A 314 2.47 -19.15 0.69
CA PHE A 314 1.47 -18.44 1.49
C PHE A 314 0.24 -19.33 1.79
N GLY A 315 0.16 -20.51 1.18
CA GLY A 315 -1.03 -21.35 1.23
C GLY A 315 -2.23 -20.72 0.51
N ILE A 316 -3.40 -21.35 0.64
CA ILE A 316 -4.62 -20.93 -0.06
C ILE A 316 -5.19 -19.64 0.55
N SER A 317 -5.12 -19.50 1.87
CA SER A 317 -5.78 -18.43 2.63
C SER A 317 -4.82 -17.50 3.37
N GLY A 318 -3.51 -17.57 3.11
CA GLY A 318 -2.51 -16.79 3.85
C GLY A 318 -2.21 -17.35 5.25
N ILE A 319 -2.41 -18.66 5.48
CA ILE A 319 -2.04 -19.31 6.75
C ILE A 319 -0.79 -20.12 6.48
N VAL A 320 0.24 -19.89 7.30
CA VAL A 320 1.55 -20.51 7.15
C VAL A 320 1.95 -21.13 8.48
N ASP A 321 2.46 -22.35 8.42
CA ASP A 321 2.97 -23.07 9.58
C ASP A 321 4.45 -22.73 9.81
N ILE A 322 4.80 -22.49 11.08
CA ILE A 322 6.17 -22.33 11.56
C ILE A 322 6.51 -23.54 12.40
N ASP A 323 7.46 -24.35 11.93
CA ASP A 323 7.86 -25.58 12.60
C ASP A 323 8.71 -25.28 13.84
N LEU A 324 8.31 -25.84 14.98
CA LEU A 324 9.00 -25.65 16.26
C LEU A 324 9.67 -26.96 16.65
N ALA A 325 11.01 -26.98 16.70
CA ALA A 325 11.80 -28.19 16.93
C ALA A 325 11.41 -28.98 18.20
N ASN A 326 10.84 -28.31 19.20
CA ASN A 326 10.46 -28.89 20.49
C ASN A 326 8.93 -28.97 20.72
N SER A 327 8.11 -28.79 19.69
CA SER A 327 6.65 -28.85 19.81
C SER A 327 6.04 -29.84 18.81
N PRO A 328 5.08 -30.68 19.22
CA PRO A 328 4.39 -31.58 18.31
C PRO A 328 3.43 -30.85 17.35
N GLN A 329 3.15 -29.56 17.60
CA GLN A 329 2.27 -28.74 16.77
C GLN A 329 3.02 -27.49 16.29
N PRO A 330 2.90 -27.13 15.00
CA PRO A 330 3.48 -25.91 14.48
C PRO A 330 2.75 -24.68 15.02
N LEU A 331 3.43 -23.53 15.00
CA LEU A 331 2.77 -22.24 15.21
C LEU A 331 2.15 -21.81 13.88
N GLN A 332 0.82 -21.71 13.83
CA GLN A 332 0.11 -21.22 12.65
C GLN A 332 0.01 -19.70 12.72
N VAL A 333 0.47 -19.02 11.68
CA VAL A 333 0.37 -17.56 11.56
C VAL A 333 -0.46 -17.18 10.36
N GLN A 334 -1.36 -16.21 10.55
CA GLN A 334 -2.06 -15.56 9.45
C GLN A 334 -1.18 -14.42 8.93
N VAL A 335 -0.74 -14.55 7.69
CA VAL A 335 0.01 -13.52 6.96
C VAL A 335 -0.88 -12.85 5.94
N THR A 336 -0.34 -11.87 5.21
CA THR A 336 -1.04 -11.22 4.10
C THR A 336 -1.53 -12.25 3.08
N HIS A 337 -2.81 -12.16 2.71
CA HIS A 337 -3.42 -13.10 1.77
C HIS A 337 -2.67 -13.09 0.41
N PRO A 338 -2.44 -14.26 -0.23
CA PRO A 338 -1.67 -14.36 -1.47
C PRO A 338 -2.22 -13.48 -2.61
N ARG A 339 -3.55 -13.32 -2.71
CA ARG A 339 -4.17 -12.39 -3.68
C ARG A 339 -3.79 -10.93 -3.44
N VAL A 340 -3.65 -10.53 -2.18
CA VAL A 340 -3.23 -9.17 -1.84
C VAL A 340 -1.76 -8.98 -2.20
N ILE A 341 -0.89 -9.95 -1.90
CA ILE A 341 0.52 -9.91 -2.30
C ILE A 341 0.65 -9.83 -3.83
N TYR A 342 -0.16 -10.58 -4.57
CA TYR A 342 -0.16 -10.53 -6.02
C TYR A 342 -0.55 -9.14 -6.56
N GLY A 343 -1.62 -8.54 -6.02
CA GLY A 343 -2.01 -7.16 -6.35
C GLY A 343 -0.96 -6.12 -5.95
N LEU A 344 -0.38 -6.25 -4.76
CA LEU A 344 0.71 -5.40 -4.28
C LEU A 344 1.94 -5.49 -5.18
N GLY A 345 2.22 -6.66 -5.75
CA GLY A 345 3.28 -6.84 -6.75
C GLY A 345 3.13 -5.85 -7.91
N PHE A 346 1.93 -5.72 -8.50
CA PHE A 346 1.67 -4.73 -9.55
C PHE A 346 1.75 -3.30 -9.05
N LEU A 347 1.17 -2.99 -7.89
CA LEU A 347 1.11 -1.63 -7.37
C LEU A 347 2.52 -1.11 -7.05
N VAL A 348 3.31 -1.90 -6.33
CA VAL A 348 4.70 -1.57 -5.99
C VAL A 348 5.57 -1.46 -7.26
N SER A 349 5.33 -2.33 -8.26
CA SER A 349 5.99 -2.23 -9.57
C SER A 349 5.65 -0.94 -10.31
N SER A 350 4.40 -0.47 -10.22
CA SER A 350 4.00 0.82 -10.76
C SER A 350 4.73 1.95 -10.03
N VAL A 351 4.51 2.07 -8.72
CA VAL A 351 5.00 3.22 -7.91
C VAL A 351 6.53 3.36 -7.92
N SER A 352 7.28 2.24 -7.94
CA SER A 352 8.75 2.24 -8.00
C SER A 352 9.33 2.67 -9.36
N LYS A 353 8.55 2.57 -10.44
CA LYS A 353 8.96 2.95 -11.80
C LYS A 353 8.53 4.37 -12.08
N ARG A 354 9.22 5.36 -11.50
CA ARG A 354 8.78 6.76 -11.57
C ARG A 354 8.80 7.38 -12.97
N ASP A 355 9.62 6.85 -13.86
CA ASP A 355 9.84 7.41 -15.19
C ASP A 355 8.58 7.36 -16.10
N PRO A 356 7.98 8.52 -16.43
CA PRO A 356 6.84 8.60 -17.34
C PRO A 356 7.26 8.76 -18.82
N VAL A 357 8.56 8.81 -19.11
CA VAL A 357 9.09 9.03 -20.46
C VAL A 357 9.01 7.76 -21.31
N GLY A 358 8.77 7.94 -22.61
CA GLY A 358 8.81 6.87 -23.60
C GLY A 358 7.42 6.41 -24.05
N ARG A 359 7.40 5.43 -24.97
CA ARG A 359 6.15 5.00 -25.64
C ARG A 359 5.22 4.14 -24.80
N ARG A 360 5.82 3.40 -23.86
CA ARG A 360 5.13 2.48 -22.95
C ARG A 360 5.80 2.59 -21.58
N PRO A 361 5.52 3.67 -20.82
CA PRO A 361 6.08 3.84 -19.49
C PRO A 361 5.73 2.62 -18.64
N LYS A 362 6.73 2.02 -17.99
CA LYS A 362 6.52 0.78 -17.21
C LYS A 362 5.49 0.98 -16.10
N ARG A 363 5.50 2.16 -15.47
CA ARG A 363 4.49 2.61 -14.49
C ARG A 363 3.06 2.36 -14.98
N ARG A 364 2.76 2.84 -16.19
CA ARG A 364 1.44 2.74 -16.82
C ARG A 364 1.09 1.29 -17.17
N VAL A 365 2.05 0.52 -17.66
CA VAL A 365 1.85 -0.89 -18.00
C VAL A 365 1.47 -1.70 -16.75
N TYR A 366 2.24 -1.58 -15.66
CA TYR A 366 1.95 -2.31 -14.43
C TYR A 366 0.63 -1.89 -13.79
N ALA A 367 0.29 -0.60 -13.78
CA ALA A 367 -1.00 -0.13 -13.25
C ALA A 367 -2.18 -0.67 -14.06
N ASN A 368 -2.11 -0.63 -15.40
CA ASN A 368 -3.17 -1.15 -16.27
C ASN A 368 -3.36 -2.67 -16.11
N GLU A 369 -2.28 -3.44 -16.19
CA GLU A 369 -2.34 -4.91 -16.01
C GLU A 369 -2.80 -5.28 -14.59
N GLY A 370 -2.37 -4.52 -13.59
CA GLY A 370 -2.79 -4.68 -12.21
C GLY A 370 -4.29 -4.46 -12.02
N ILE A 371 -4.87 -3.40 -12.58
CA ILE A 371 -6.32 -3.14 -12.52
C ILE A 371 -7.11 -4.29 -13.17
N VAL A 372 -6.71 -4.71 -14.37
CA VAL A 372 -7.34 -5.83 -15.08
C VAL A 372 -7.25 -7.12 -14.26
N SER A 373 -6.11 -7.34 -13.61
CA SER A 373 -5.90 -8.49 -12.73
C SER A 373 -6.79 -8.42 -11.48
N MET A 374 -6.89 -7.27 -10.82
CA MET A 374 -7.73 -7.09 -9.63
C MET A 374 -9.21 -7.27 -9.96
N ASP A 375 -9.68 -6.76 -11.10
CA ASP A 375 -11.06 -6.97 -11.56
C ASP A 375 -11.39 -8.45 -11.82
N LYS A 376 -10.39 -9.25 -12.25
CA LYS A 376 -10.53 -10.71 -12.36
C LYS A 376 -10.56 -11.38 -10.99
N GLU A 377 -9.70 -10.95 -10.06
CA GLU A 377 -9.62 -11.52 -8.71
C GLU A 377 -10.87 -11.22 -7.86
N LEU A 378 -11.47 -10.04 -8.00
CA LEU A 378 -12.71 -9.65 -7.33
C LEU A 378 -13.90 -10.52 -7.75
N LYS A 379 -13.87 -11.09 -8.96
CA LYS A 379 -14.92 -11.99 -9.47
C LYS A 379 -14.76 -13.43 -8.98
N LYS A 380 -13.59 -13.82 -8.49
CA LYS A 380 -13.31 -15.18 -8.01
C LYS A 380 -13.70 -15.32 -6.55
N GLU A 381 -14.31 -16.45 -6.19
CA GLU A 381 -14.57 -16.78 -4.79
C GLU A 381 -13.26 -16.75 -3.98
N ILE A 382 -13.25 -15.98 -2.89
CA ILE A 382 -12.07 -15.78 -2.05
C ILE A 382 -11.97 -16.95 -1.08
N ALA A 383 -10.85 -17.67 -1.10
CA ALA A 383 -10.66 -18.79 -0.19
C ALA A 383 -10.20 -18.28 1.18
N LEU A 384 -11.09 -18.36 2.16
CA LEU A 384 -10.82 -18.03 3.56
C LEU A 384 -11.02 -19.25 4.45
N PRO A 385 -10.33 -19.33 5.60
CA PRO A 385 -10.48 -20.45 6.51
C PRO A 385 -11.90 -20.51 7.07
N ILE A 386 -12.33 -21.70 7.49
CA ILE A 386 -13.68 -21.94 8.04
C ILE A 386 -13.98 -21.17 9.33
N TRP A 387 -12.95 -20.71 10.02
CA TRP A 387 -13.07 -19.91 11.24
C TRP A 387 -13.11 -18.40 10.97
N ALA A 388 -12.89 -17.96 9.72
CA ALA A 388 -13.04 -16.57 9.34
C ALA A 388 -14.52 -16.15 9.34
N SER A 389 -14.73 -14.87 9.62
CA SER A 389 -16.01 -14.19 9.63
C SER A 389 -16.32 -13.56 8.27
N ARG A 390 -17.55 -13.04 8.13
CA ARG A 390 -17.90 -12.21 6.98
C ARG A 390 -17.20 -10.85 6.96
N ALA A 391 -16.79 -10.34 8.11
CA ALA A 391 -16.00 -9.13 8.20
C ALA A 391 -14.65 -9.33 7.50
N ASP A 392 -13.98 -10.47 7.75
CA ASP A 392 -12.69 -10.79 7.11
C ASP A 392 -12.79 -10.84 5.56
N VAL A 393 -13.93 -11.29 5.02
CA VAL A 393 -14.19 -11.26 3.57
C VAL A 393 -14.28 -9.82 3.06
N LYS A 394 -15.04 -8.97 3.76
CA LYS A 394 -15.22 -7.56 3.41
C LYS A 394 -13.90 -6.82 3.48
N ASP A 395 -13.13 -6.99 4.55
CA ASP A 395 -11.82 -6.36 4.75
C ASP A 395 -10.84 -6.73 3.63
N LEU A 396 -10.85 -8.00 3.21
CA LEU A 396 -10.00 -8.47 2.11
C LEU A 396 -10.44 -7.91 0.75
N GLN A 397 -11.75 -7.82 0.50
CA GLN A 397 -12.29 -7.19 -0.71
C GLN A 397 -11.97 -5.70 -0.74
N GLU A 398 -12.12 -5.02 0.39
CA GLU A 398 -11.82 -3.60 0.56
C GLU A 398 -10.35 -3.33 0.26
N ARG A 399 -9.42 -4.11 0.81
CA ARG A 399 -7.99 -4.00 0.49
C ARG A 399 -7.70 -4.13 -1.01
N ILE A 400 -8.38 -5.04 -1.71
CA ILE A 400 -8.23 -5.20 -3.17
C ILE A 400 -8.76 -3.98 -3.92
N LEU A 401 -9.89 -3.42 -3.48
CA LEU A 401 -10.49 -2.21 -4.05
C LEU A 401 -9.62 -0.97 -3.81
N LEU A 402 -9.03 -0.82 -2.62
CA LEU A 402 -8.06 0.22 -2.30
C LEU A 402 -6.84 0.15 -3.24
N MET A 403 -6.27 -1.05 -3.43
CA MET A 403 -5.15 -1.21 -4.38
C MET A 403 -5.54 -0.83 -5.82
N LYS A 404 -6.75 -1.19 -6.26
CA LYS A 404 -7.27 -0.79 -7.59
C LYS A 404 -7.39 0.73 -7.70
N ALA A 405 -7.91 1.39 -6.66
CA ALA A 405 -8.03 2.84 -6.60
C ALA A 405 -6.65 3.52 -6.64
N ASP A 406 -5.67 3.01 -5.88
CA ASP A 406 -4.28 3.50 -5.91
C ASP A 406 -3.63 3.33 -7.28
N MET A 407 -3.81 2.19 -7.96
CA MET A 407 -3.32 2.01 -9.35
C MET A 407 -3.98 3.01 -10.31
N THR A 408 -5.25 3.35 -10.08
CA THR A 408 -5.95 4.35 -10.90
C THR A 408 -5.39 5.75 -10.64
N CYS A 409 -5.07 6.10 -9.40
CA CYS A 409 -4.33 7.33 -9.06
C CYS A 409 -2.98 7.41 -9.80
N GLU A 410 -2.27 6.30 -9.90
CA GLU A 410 -1.00 6.23 -10.65
C GLU A 410 -1.20 6.51 -12.14
N LEU A 411 -2.25 5.95 -12.76
CA LEU A 411 -2.59 6.24 -14.16
C LEU A 411 -2.92 7.72 -14.38
N ILE A 412 -3.71 8.33 -13.48
CA ILE A 412 -4.04 9.76 -13.54
C ILE A 412 -2.76 10.60 -13.48
N GLY A 413 -1.87 10.30 -12.52
CA GLY A 413 -0.60 11.02 -12.37
C GLY A 413 0.26 10.95 -13.62
N ILE A 414 0.38 9.77 -14.25
CA ILE A 414 1.14 9.58 -15.49
C ILE A 414 0.51 10.35 -16.64
N ALA A 415 -0.81 10.24 -16.81
CA ALA A 415 -1.52 10.91 -17.88
C ALA A 415 -1.33 12.44 -17.80
N ILE A 416 -1.44 13.01 -16.59
CA ILE A 416 -1.17 14.45 -16.37
C ILE A 416 0.29 14.80 -16.69
N SER A 417 1.27 14.05 -16.17
CA SER A 417 2.71 14.29 -16.45
C SER A 417 3.06 14.21 -17.93
N ARG A 418 2.28 13.46 -18.72
CA ARG A 418 2.45 13.30 -20.17
C ARG A 418 1.59 14.26 -20.99
N SER A 419 0.79 15.11 -20.33
CA SER A 419 -0.20 15.99 -20.96
C SER A 419 -1.29 15.25 -21.74
N GLU A 420 -1.59 14.01 -21.35
CA GLU A 420 -2.68 13.16 -21.86
C GLU A 420 -3.97 13.46 -21.08
N PHE A 421 -4.43 14.71 -21.13
CA PHE A 421 -5.47 15.21 -20.22
C PHE A 421 -6.85 14.55 -20.39
N ASP A 422 -7.23 14.10 -21.59
CA ASP A 422 -8.50 13.38 -21.81
C ASP A 422 -8.53 12.06 -21.03
N GLU A 423 -7.41 11.33 -21.06
CA GLU A 423 -7.27 10.07 -20.35
C GLU A 423 -7.20 10.30 -18.83
N ALA A 424 -6.56 11.40 -18.39
CA ALA A 424 -6.58 11.80 -16.98
C ALA A 424 -8.01 12.06 -16.48
N GLU A 425 -8.83 12.78 -17.25
CA GLU A 425 -10.24 13.05 -16.92
C GLU A 425 -11.06 11.77 -16.86
N GLU A 426 -10.91 10.89 -17.85
CA GLU A 426 -11.60 9.58 -17.87
C GLU A 426 -11.24 8.76 -16.62
N HIS A 427 -9.95 8.70 -16.27
CA HIS A 427 -9.49 7.98 -15.09
C HIS A 427 -9.96 8.60 -13.78
N ILE A 428 -10.01 9.94 -13.67
CA ILE A 428 -10.56 10.61 -12.48
C ILE A 428 -12.04 10.27 -12.33
N SER A 429 -12.82 10.36 -13.41
CA SER A 429 -14.24 10.01 -13.41
C SER A 429 -14.47 8.55 -13.02
N ARG A 430 -13.65 7.62 -13.54
CA ARG A 430 -13.68 6.21 -13.15
C ARG A 430 -13.34 6.02 -11.67
N LEU A 431 -12.30 6.67 -11.16
CA LEU A 431 -11.90 6.61 -9.76
C LEU A 431 -13.03 7.12 -8.84
N ILE A 432 -13.68 8.22 -9.19
CA ILE A 432 -14.82 8.76 -8.44
C ILE A 432 -15.98 7.77 -8.43
N ALA A 433 -16.33 7.21 -9.59
CA ALA A 433 -17.41 6.24 -9.70
C ALA A 433 -17.13 4.97 -8.87
N ASP A 434 -15.93 4.40 -9.00
CA ASP A 434 -15.53 3.19 -8.29
C ASP A 434 -15.48 3.42 -6.77
N THR A 435 -14.86 4.52 -6.32
CA THR A 435 -14.75 4.82 -4.88
C THR A 435 -16.10 5.13 -4.24
N ARG A 436 -17.01 5.83 -4.94
CA ARG A 436 -18.38 6.04 -4.44
C ARG A 436 -19.19 4.76 -4.38
N SER A 437 -19.09 3.91 -5.40
CA SER A 437 -19.85 2.65 -5.47
C SER A 437 -19.51 1.68 -4.35
N HIS A 438 -18.30 1.77 -3.79
CA HIS A 438 -17.81 0.89 -2.73
C HIS A 438 -17.64 1.58 -1.37
N GLY A 439 -18.10 2.83 -1.20
CA GLY A 439 -17.98 3.57 0.06
C GLY A 439 -16.58 4.08 0.40
N LEU A 440 -15.63 4.04 -0.53
CA LEU A 440 -14.22 4.42 -0.35
C LEU A 440 -13.92 5.88 -0.67
N PHE A 441 -14.91 6.67 -1.10
CA PHE A 441 -14.70 8.04 -1.56
C PHE A 441 -14.05 8.94 -0.50
N HIS A 442 -14.38 8.72 0.78
CA HIS A 442 -13.83 9.50 1.88
C HIS A 442 -12.30 9.38 1.98
N PHE A 443 -11.75 8.16 1.85
CA PHE A 443 -10.30 7.91 1.83
C PHE A 443 -9.57 8.61 0.66
N TYR A 444 -10.24 8.75 -0.48
CA TYR A 444 -9.63 9.29 -1.70
C TYR A 444 -9.97 10.74 -1.99
N SER A 445 -10.91 11.34 -1.26
CA SER A 445 -11.46 12.67 -1.55
C SER A 445 -10.38 13.75 -1.70
N ALA A 446 -9.43 13.82 -0.77
CA ALA A 446 -8.31 14.76 -0.82
C ALA A 446 -7.39 14.50 -2.03
N ARG A 447 -7.08 13.24 -2.32
CA ARG A 447 -6.20 12.82 -3.43
C ARG A 447 -6.86 13.04 -4.79
N ILE A 448 -8.15 12.73 -4.93
CA ILE A 448 -8.98 13.03 -6.11
C ILE A 448 -8.99 14.54 -6.36
N THR A 449 -9.21 15.34 -5.32
CA THR A 449 -9.18 16.81 -5.42
C THR A 449 -7.79 17.31 -5.84
N LEU A 450 -6.73 16.72 -5.32
CA LEU A 450 -5.36 17.03 -5.72
C LEU A 450 -5.11 16.68 -7.20
N HIS A 451 -5.63 15.57 -7.70
CA HIS A 451 -5.56 15.23 -9.13
C HIS A 451 -6.32 16.24 -10.00
N HIS A 452 -7.49 16.70 -9.57
CA HIS A 452 -8.19 17.80 -10.23
C HIS A 452 -7.37 19.10 -10.21
N ALA A 453 -6.67 19.40 -9.12
CA ALA A 453 -5.77 20.55 -9.05
C ALA A 453 -4.63 20.43 -10.07
N HIS A 454 -3.97 19.28 -10.14
CA HIS A 454 -2.90 19.01 -11.10
C HIS A 454 -3.37 19.10 -12.55
N LEU A 455 -4.56 18.56 -12.85
CA LEU A 455 -5.17 18.63 -14.17
C LEU A 455 -5.49 20.08 -14.56
N ALA A 456 -6.18 20.82 -13.70
CA ALA A 456 -6.52 22.22 -13.94
C ALA A 456 -5.25 23.08 -14.11
N HIS A 457 -4.21 22.82 -13.31
CA HIS A 457 -2.92 23.48 -13.43
C HIS A 457 -2.26 23.17 -14.78
N GLY A 458 -2.22 21.90 -15.19
CA GLY A 458 -1.67 21.49 -16.48
C GLY A 458 -2.42 22.06 -17.69
N GLN A 459 -3.71 22.37 -17.54
CA GLN A 459 -4.56 23.01 -18.53
C GLN A 459 -4.45 24.55 -18.56
N GLY A 460 -3.77 25.17 -17.60
CA GLY A 460 -3.69 26.63 -17.48
C GLY A 460 -4.86 27.29 -16.74
N HIS A 461 -5.77 26.50 -16.14
CA HIS A 461 -6.92 27.00 -15.37
C HIS A 461 -6.52 27.38 -13.93
N LYS A 462 -5.83 28.53 -13.80
CA LYS A 462 -5.19 28.99 -12.54
C LYS A 462 -6.15 29.07 -11.35
N GLU A 463 -7.31 29.71 -11.52
CA GLU A 463 -8.28 29.90 -10.43
C GLU A 463 -8.82 28.57 -9.88
N ARG A 464 -9.22 27.68 -10.80
CA ARG A 464 -9.71 26.34 -10.44
C ARG A 464 -8.62 25.52 -9.76
N ALA A 465 -7.39 25.54 -10.31
CA ALA A 465 -6.27 24.84 -9.71
C ALA A 465 -6.02 25.31 -8.26
N LEU A 466 -6.05 26.63 -8.03
CA LEU A 466 -5.87 27.21 -6.70
C LEU A 466 -6.96 26.73 -5.72
N GLN A 467 -8.23 26.79 -6.12
CA GLN A 467 -9.34 26.28 -5.31
C GLN A 467 -9.17 24.80 -4.98
N CYS A 468 -8.86 23.97 -5.98
CA CYS A 468 -8.67 22.54 -5.77
C CYS A 468 -7.47 22.25 -4.85
N TYR A 469 -6.35 22.97 -4.97
CA TYR A 469 -5.23 22.79 -4.04
C TYR A 469 -5.62 23.14 -2.59
N GLN A 470 -6.35 24.24 -2.39
CA GLN A 470 -6.79 24.66 -1.06
C GLN A 470 -7.76 23.66 -0.44
N VAL A 471 -8.71 23.14 -1.22
CA VAL A 471 -9.66 22.10 -0.77
C VAL A 471 -8.90 20.81 -0.47
N ALA A 472 -7.98 20.36 -1.33
CA ALA A 472 -7.17 19.17 -1.07
C ALA A 472 -6.35 19.31 0.22
N ALA A 473 -5.71 20.47 0.44
CA ALA A 473 -4.99 20.76 1.67
C ALA A 473 -5.92 20.83 2.89
N HIS A 474 -7.14 21.31 2.74
CA HIS A 474 -8.13 21.36 3.81
C HIS A 474 -8.60 19.96 4.22
N LEU A 475 -8.88 19.09 3.25
CA LEU A 475 -9.37 17.73 3.48
C LEU A 475 -8.30 16.82 4.09
N SER A 476 -7.01 17.05 3.80
CA SER A 476 -5.91 16.20 4.28
C SER A 476 -5.17 16.76 5.50
N ARG A 477 -5.62 17.89 6.06
CA ARG A 477 -4.94 18.52 7.21
C ARG A 477 -5.07 17.68 8.47
N THR A 478 -4.05 17.74 9.32
CA THR A 478 -4.16 17.27 10.70
C THR A 478 -5.18 18.13 11.46
N ARG A 479 -6.24 17.51 11.97
CA ARG A 479 -7.26 18.20 12.78
C ARG A 479 -6.83 18.11 14.25
N GLY A 480 -6.54 19.25 14.85
CA GLY A 480 -6.18 19.30 16.28
C GLY A 480 -7.37 18.87 17.16
N PRO A 481 -7.12 18.37 18.39
CA PRO A 481 -8.19 18.04 19.32
C PRO A 481 -9.02 19.27 19.63
N ARG A 482 -10.33 19.19 19.35
CA ARG A 482 -11.28 20.28 19.63
C ARG A 482 -11.49 20.39 21.14
N THR A 483 -11.53 21.63 21.63
CA THR A 483 -11.80 21.96 23.04
C THR A 483 -13.28 22.21 23.32
N THR A 484 -14.15 22.19 22.30
CA THR A 484 -15.58 22.48 22.41
C THR A 484 -16.43 21.24 22.16
N PRO A 485 -17.30 20.83 23.09
CA PRO A 485 -18.24 19.72 22.88
C PRO A 485 -19.27 20.08 21.81
N LEU A 486 -19.54 19.13 20.91
CA LEU A 486 -20.46 19.28 19.77
C LEU A 486 -21.88 18.86 20.13
N SER A 487 -22.84 19.35 19.36
CA SER A 487 -24.20 18.81 19.35
C SER A 487 -24.24 17.43 18.67
N ASP A 488 -25.21 16.58 19.01
CA ASP A 488 -25.32 15.20 18.47
C ASP A 488 -25.36 15.14 16.92
N ILE A 489 -25.88 16.19 16.27
CA ILE A 489 -25.95 16.31 14.80
C ILE A 489 -24.58 16.63 14.20
N GLU A 490 -23.78 17.43 14.89
CA GLU A 490 -22.42 17.76 14.47
C GLU A 490 -21.45 16.61 14.76
N ALA A 491 -21.71 15.82 15.80
CA ALA A 491 -20.95 14.60 16.10
C ALA A 491 -21.15 13.53 15.02
N GLN A 492 -22.39 13.30 14.55
CA GLN A 492 -22.66 12.38 13.43
C GLN A 492 -22.06 12.86 12.09
N LYS A 493 -22.13 14.16 11.81
CA LYS A 493 -21.42 14.74 10.65
C LYS A 493 -19.92 14.63 10.78
N GLU A 494 -19.36 14.75 11.99
CA GLU A 494 -17.93 14.57 12.23
C GLU A 494 -17.46 13.12 12.17
N GLU A 495 -18.27 12.12 12.51
CA GLU A 495 -17.92 10.71 12.26
C GLU A 495 -17.86 10.41 10.76
N GLU A 496 -18.77 10.98 9.96
CA GLU A 496 -18.68 10.91 8.50
C GLU A 496 -17.51 11.77 7.93
N ASP A 497 -17.17 12.88 8.60
CA ASP A 497 -16.04 13.78 8.30
C ASP A 497 -14.77 13.47 9.11
N ALA A 498 -14.64 12.29 9.73
CA ALA A 498 -13.46 11.83 10.47
C ALA A 498 -12.38 11.42 9.47
N GLN A 499 -11.96 12.43 8.70
CA GLN A 499 -11.22 12.38 7.46
C GLN A 499 -9.84 11.76 7.65
N SER A 500 -9.46 10.92 6.69
CA SER A 500 -8.13 10.33 6.55
C SER A 500 -7.07 11.44 6.46
N GLU A 501 -6.44 11.76 7.58
CA GLU A 501 -5.29 12.66 7.62
C GLU A 501 -4.19 12.10 6.71
N ASP A 502 -3.76 12.87 5.71
CA ASP A 502 -2.67 12.47 4.80
C ASP A 502 -1.69 13.64 4.68
N LEU A 503 -0.66 13.60 5.53
CA LEU A 503 0.37 14.64 5.57
C LEU A 503 1.08 14.79 4.21
N TRP A 504 1.24 13.70 3.47
CA TRP A 504 1.84 13.77 2.14
C TRP A 504 0.89 14.56 1.22
N VAL A 505 -0.36 14.14 1.05
CA VAL A 505 -1.33 14.89 0.20
C VAL A 505 -1.45 16.36 0.64
N ASN A 506 -1.43 16.66 1.95
CA ASN A 506 -1.44 18.03 2.47
C ASN A 506 -0.25 18.86 1.99
N VAL A 507 0.98 18.37 2.18
CA VAL A 507 2.18 19.09 1.81
C VAL A 507 2.29 19.20 0.28
N SER A 508 1.89 18.16 -0.46
CA SER A 508 1.73 18.17 -1.92
C SER A 508 0.86 19.33 -2.39
N ALA A 509 -0.35 19.44 -1.82
CA ALA A 509 -1.33 20.43 -2.22
C ALA A 509 -0.85 21.85 -1.93
N ARG A 510 -0.25 22.06 -0.75
CA ARG A 510 0.33 23.36 -0.36
C ARG A 510 1.53 23.75 -1.23
N ALA A 511 2.39 22.79 -1.56
CA ALA A 511 3.51 23.02 -2.46
C ALA A 511 3.02 23.41 -3.87
N GLY A 512 2.00 22.72 -4.38
CA GLY A 512 1.37 23.04 -5.67
C GLY A 512 0.70 24.41 -5.68
N GLU A 513 -0.03 24.77 -4.62
CA GLU A 513 -0.61 26.12 -4.44
C GLU A 513 0.47 27.20 -4.48
N LEU A 514 1.55 27.04 -3.71
CA LEU A 514 2.62 28.04 -3.66
C LEU A 514 3.36 28.13 -4.99
N TRP A 515 3.60 27.01 -5.66
CA TRP A 515 4.20 26.99 -6.99
C TRP A 515 3.40 27.82 -7.99
N LEU A 516 2.08 27.62 -8.01
CA LEU A 516 1.18 28.36 -8.89
C LEU A 516 1.20 29.87 -8.58
N ARG A 517 1.15 30.25 -7.30
CA ARG A 517 1.20 31.66 -6.88
C ARG A 517 2.51 32.34 -7.22
N ILE A 518 3.65 31.65 -7.08
CA ILE A 518 4.96 32.15 -7.51
C ILE A 518 4.94 32.39 -9.03
N GLY A 519 4.37 31.46 -9.80
CA GLY A 519 4.19 31.63 -11.25
C GLY A 519 3.37 32.87 -11.58
N MET A 520 2.23 33.06 -10.94
CA MET A 520 1.36 34.24 -11.13
C MET A 520 2.04 35.55 -10.73
N ALA A 521 2.77 35.58 -9.62
CA ALA A 521 3.52 36.77 -9.20
C ALA A 521 4.58 37.16 -10.23
N ASN A 522 5.22 36.18 -10.89
CA ASN A 522 6.22 36.42 -11.93
C ASN A 522 5.63 36.92 -13.26
N GLU A 523 4.31 36.79 -13.47
CA GLU A 523 3.62 37.35 -14.64
C GLU A 523 3.24 38.82 -14.46
N LEU A 524 3.36 39.38 -13.24
CA LEU A 524 3.11 40.80 -12.99
C LEU A 524 4.18 41.65 -13.69
N GLU A 525 3.74 42.65 -14.46
CA GLU A 525 4.61 43.58 -15.17
C GLU A 525 5.32 44.56 -14.23
N ASP A 526 4.62 45.01 -13.16
CA ASP A 526 5.18 45.90 -12.15
C ASP A 526 6.11 45.13 -11.19
N GLU A 527 7.39 45.48 -11.19
CA GLU A 527 8.41 44.91 -10.33
C GLU A 527 8.14 45.15 -8.84
N ALA A 528 7.56 46.31 -8.47
CA ALA A 528 7.24 46.62 -7.09
C ALA A 528 6.09 45.76 -6.56
N GLU A 529 5.04 45.56 -7.38
CA GLU A 529 3.93 44.67 -7.05
C GLU A 529 4.38 43.20 -6.98
N ARG A 530 5.19 42.77 -7.95
CA ARG A 530 5.82 41.43 -7.94
C ARG A 530 6.61 41.18 -6.66
N GLU A 531 7.45 42.13 -6.26
CA GLU A 531 8.27 41.97 -5.06
C GLU A 531 7.42 41.95 -3.79
N LYS A 532 6.36 42.77 -3.71
CA LYS A 532 5.41 42.77 -2.60
C LYS A 532 4.68 41.42 -2.48
N GLU A 533 4.22 40.85 -3.58
CA GLU A 533 3.60 39.51 -3.58
C GLU A 533 4.61 38.44 -3.16
N MET A 534 5.83 38.50 -3.67
CA MET A 534 6.89 37.56 -3.29
C MET A 534 7.27 37.66 -1.81
N GLU A 535 7.28 38.86 -1.20
CA GLU A 535 7.47 39.05 0.24
C GLU A 535 6.40 38.34 1.07
N VAL A 536 5.14 38.35 0.62
CA VAL A 536 4.04 37.63 1.27
C VAL A 536 4.18 36.11 1.12
N LEU A 537 4.72 35.64 -0.01
CA LEU A 537 4.87 34.22 -0.30
C LEU A 537 6.06 33.57 0.42
N ARG A 538 7.21 34.25 0.54
CA ARG A 538 8.44 33.74 1.18
C ARG A 538 8.23 33.05 2.53
N PRO A 539 7.54 33.63 3.53
CA PRO A 539 7.34 32.96 4.81
C PRO A 539 6.50 31.68 4.68
N LYS A 540 5.52 31.66 3.77
CA LYS A 540 4.70 30.47 3.49
C LYS A 540 5.53 29.37 2.80
N VAL A 541 6.40 29.76 1.87
CA VAL A 541 7.36 28.85 1.21
C VAL A 541 8.29 28.24 2.24
N ALA A 542 8.91 29.04 3.11
CA ALA A 542 9.80 28.53 4.16
C ALA A 542 9.10 27.51 5.07
N GLN A 543 7.82 27.73 5.40
CA GLN A 543 7.03 26.78 6.16
C GLN A 543 6.83 25.46 5.42
N VAL A 544 6.44 25.50 4.14
CA VAL A 544 6.20 24.29 3.33
C VAL A 544 7.49 23.55 3.04
N VAL A 545 8.59 24.24 2.75
CA VAL A 545 9.93 23.64 2.56
C VAL A 545 10.33 22.85 3.80
N LYS A 546 10.12 23.40 4.99
CA LYS A 546 10.38 22.68 6.25
C LYS A 546 9.52 21.43 6.41
N LEU A 547 8.28 21.45 5.91
CA LEU A 547 7.41 20.27 5.92
C LEU A 547 7.87 19.23 4.89
N CYS A 548 8.38 19.65 3.74
CA CYS A 548 8.94 18.74 2.73
C CYS A 548 10.18 17.98 3.23
N GLN A 549 10.93 18.55 4.18
CA GLN A 549 12.09 17.90 4.77
C GLN A 549 11.67 16.63 5.52
N GLY A 550 12.21 15.48 5.09
CA GLY A 550 11.93 14.18 5.69
C GLY A 550 10.70 13.46 5.12
N LEU A 551 9.95 14.07 4.20
CA LEU A 551 8.81 13.45 3.51
C LEU A 551 9.19 12.77 2.18
N GLY A 552 10.34 12.07 2.19
CA GLY A 552 10.83 11.30 1.05
C GLY A 552 11.55 12.15 0.00
N GLY A 553 12.21 11.46 -0.94
CA GLY A 553 13.11 12.10 -1.91
C GLY A 553 12.40 13.02 -2.90
N THR A 554 11.15 12.72 -3.27
CA THR A 554 10.38 13.55 -4.22
C THR A 554 10.00 14.88 -3.60
N LEU A 555 9.40 14.88 -2.41
CA LEU A 555 9.00 16.12 -1.76
C LEU A 555 10.19 16.96 -1.36
N GLN A 556 11.26 16.31 -0.89
CA GLN A 556 12.49 17.02 -0.60
C GLN A 556 12.99 17.74 -1.85
N THR A 557 12.98 17.08 -3.01
CA THR A 557 13.31 17.72 -4.29
C THR A 557 12.41 18.92 -4.58
N VAL A 558 11.09 18.79 -4.40
CA VAL A 558 10.14 19.91 -4.58
C VAL A 558 10.42 21.06 -3.61
N GLY A 559 10.76 20.77 -2.36
CA GLY A 559 11.16 21.77 -1.37
C GLY A 559 12.42 22.52 -1.76
N GLU A 560 13.43 21.83 -2.31
CA GLU A 560 14.64 22.46 -2.84
C GLU A 560 14.31 23.40 -4.02
N ILE A 561 13.42 23.00 -4.93
CA ILE A 561 13.01 23.84 -6.06
C ILE A 561 12.25 25.08 -5.56
N LEU A 562 11.30 24.92 -4.63
CA LEU A 562 10.60 26.05 -4.01
C LEU A 562 11.57 27.02 -3.31
N SER A 563 12.57 26.49 -2.62
CA SER A 563 13.61 27.29 -1.97
C SER A 563 14.40 28.09 -2.99
N ALA A 564 14.81 27.45 -4.09
CA ALA A 564 15.49 28.09 -5.20
C ALA A 564 14.68 29.25 -5.82
N CYS A 565 13.38 29.05 -6.04
CA CYS A 565 12.49 30.06 -6.62
C CYS A 565 12.16 31.23 -5.67
N SER A 566 12.25 31.02 -4.36
CA SER A 566 11.99 32.08 -3.36
C SER A 566 13.23 32.89 -2.97
N SER A 567 14.42 32.38 -3.27
CA SER A 567 15.71 33.00 -2.97
C SER A 567 16.02 34.16 -3.91
N LYS A 568 16.57 35.25 -3.37
CA LYS A 568 17.15 36.36 -4.16
C LYS A 568 18.62 36.13 -4.50
N GLU A 569 19.30 35.25 -3.77
CA GLU A 569 20.73 35.02 -3.90
C GLU A 569 21.04 33.94 -4.93
N TYR A 570 21.78 34.32 -5.97
CA TYR A 570 22.16 33.43 -7.07
C TYR A 570 22.88 32.15 -6.61
N LEU A 571 23.85 32.28 -5.68
CA LEU A 571 24.62 31.14 -5.18
C LEU A 571 23.75 30.16 -4.39
N VAL A 572 22.79 30.67 -3.62
CA VAL A 572 21.83 29.87 -2.85
C VAL A 572 20.89 29.13 -3.81
N THR A 573 20.31 29.83 -4.78
CA THR A 573 19.47 29.25 -5.84
C THR A 573 20.19 28.12 -6.58
N LYS A 574 21.43 28.35 -7.01
CA LYS A 574 22.25 27.34 -7.69
C LYS A 574 22.52 26.11 -6.82
N THR A 575 22.75 26.30 -5.52
CA THR A 575 23.00 25.19 -4.58
C THR A 575 21.75 24.33 -4.42
N HIS A 576 20.58 24.94 -4.20
CA HIS A 576 19.30 24.23 -4.12
C HIS A 576 18.96 23.48 -5.40
N LEU A 577 19.11 24.11 -6.58
CA LEU A 577 18.83 23.44 -7.86
C LEU A 577 19.78 22.26 -8.12
N ARG A 578 21.06 22.36 -7.70
CA ARG A 578 22.00 21.23 -7.78
C ARG A 578 21.57 20.07 -6.89
N THR A 579 21.14 20.36 -5.65
CA THR A 579 20.60 19.34 -4.75
C THR A 579 19.36 18.69 -5.36
N ALA A 580 18.43 19.48 -5.91
CA ALA A 580 17.24 18.98 -6.59
C ALA A 580 17.57 18.10 -7.80
N LEU A 581 18.59 18.46 -8.58
CA LEU A 581 19.04 17.68 -9.73
C LEU A 581 19.62 16.33 -9.30
N ASN A 582 20.43 16.31 -8.23
CA ASN A 582 20.98 15.07 -7.68
C ASN A 582 19.88 14.12 -7.20
N LEU A 583 18.91 14.64 -6.43
CA LEU A 583 17.81 13.86 -5.90
C LEU A 583 16.90 13.30 -7.01
N SER A 584 16.48 14.14 -7.97
CA SER A 584 15.66 13.69 -9.11
C SER A 584 16.39 12.69 -10.01
N THR A 585 17.70 12.84 -10.17
CA THR A 585 18.54 11.89 -10.93
C THR A 585 18.66 10.55 -10.22
N ALA A 586 18.91 10.55 -8.90
CA ALA A 586 18.95 9.33 -8.10
C ALA A 586 17.61 8.57 -8.13
N ALA A 587 16.50 9.30 -8.13
CA ALA A 587 15.15 8.74 -8.20
C ALA A 587 14.71 8.31 -9.61
N GLN A 588 15.51 8.61 -10.64
CA GLN A 588 15.13 8.53 -12.06
C GLN A 588 13.77 9.20 -12.37
N ASP A 589 13.46 10.29 -11.70
CA ASP A 589 12.26 11.08 -11.96
C ASP A 589 12.52 12.04 -13.13
N ASN A 590 12.34 11.54 -14.35
CA ASN A 590 12.61 12.30 -15.56
C ASN A 590 11.67 13.49 -15.78
N HIS A 591 10.45 13.44 -15.21
CA HIS A 591 9.52 14.57 -15.28
C HIS A 591 10.06 15.74 -14.45
N LEU A 592 10.43 15.49 -13.19
CA LEU A 592 11.00 16.51 -12.33
C LEU A 592 12.38 16.96 -12.79
N ARG A 593 13.20 16.03 -13.30
CA ARG A 593 14.54 16.33 -13.83
C ARG A 593 14.50 17.28 -15.02
N ALA A 594 13.53 17.14 -15.92
CA ALA A 594 13.35 18.05 -17.04
C ALA A 594 13.10 19.49 -16.57
N LEU A 595 12.25 19.67 -15.56
CA LEU A 595 11.98 20.97 -14.95
C LEU A 595 13.22 21.56 -14.27
N VAL A 596 13.94 20.76 -13.47
CA VAL A 596 15.15 21.24 -12.77
C VAL A 596 16.23 21.66 -13.76
N LEU A 597 16.44 20.91 -14.84
CA LEU A 597 17.40 21.27 -15.90
C LEU A 597 17.01 22.58 -16.60
N ALA A 598 15.73 22.79 -16.87
CA ALA A 598 15.24 24.04 -17.44
C ALA A 598 15.50 25.24 -16.50
N LEU A 599 15.20 25.10 -15.20
CA LEU A 599 15.46 26.14 -14.20
C LEU A 599 16.97 26.40 -14.02
N MET A 600 17.80 25.36 -14.01
CA MET A 600 19.25 25.52 -13.96
C MET A 600 19.79 26.22 -15.20
N ALA A 601 19.32 25.85 -16.38
CA ALA A 601 19.73 26.50 -17.62
C ALA A 601 19.44 27.99 -17.59
N ALA A 602 18.27 28.41 -17.06
CA ALA A 602 17.89 29.81 -16.89
C ALA A 602 18.97 30.63 -16.16
N GLN A 603 19.60 30.05 -15.14
CA GLN A 603 20.67 30.68 -14.36
C GLN A 603 21.98 30.85 -15.16
N TYR A 604 22.20 30.01 -16.17
CA TYR A 604 23.41 30.02 -16.99
C TYR A 604 23.28 30.75 -18.33
N VAL A 605 22.07 31.05 -18.81
CA VAL A 605 21.84 31.67 -20.14
C VAL A 605 22.71 32.92 -20.37
N HIS A 606 22.99 33.70 -19.33
CA HIS A 606 23.78 34.94 -19.42
C HIS A 606 25.25 34.79 -19.02
N THR A 607 25.65 33.66 -18.41
CA THR A 607 27.01 33.47 -17.86
C THR A 607 27.81 32.37 -18.56
N SER A 608 27.16 31.32 -19.05
CA SER A 608 27.79 30.21 -19.77
C SER A 608 26.80 29.61 -20.78
N THR A 609 26.84 30.12 -22.02
CA THR A 609 25.91 29.75 -23.08
C THR A 609 26.01 28.27 -23.47
N GLU A 610 27.23 27.72 -23.57
CA GLU A 610 27.48 26.31 -23.90
C GLU A 610 26.88 25.35 -22.85
N HIS A 611 27.05 25.68 -21.57
CA HIS A 611 26.50 24.88 -20.48
C HIS A 611 24.96 24.95 -20.45
N ALA A 612 24.41 26.15 -20.64
CA ALA A 612 22.96 26.34 -20.73
C ALA A 612 22.36 25.57 -21.93
N GLU A 613 23.01 25.60 -23.09
CA GLU A 613 22.56 24.88 -24.29
C GLU A 613 22.53 23.35 -24.07
N THR A 614 23.56 22.80 -23.41
CA THR A 614 23.60 21.38 -23.07
C THR A 614 22.45 20.97 -22.13
N MET A 615 22.16 21.80 -21.12
CA MET A 615 21.04 21.57 -20.19
C MET A 615 19.68 21.68 -20.90
N LEU A 616 19.47 22.71 -21.73
CA LEU A 616 18.24 22.90 -22.49
C LEU A 616 18.00 21.76 -23.48
N SER A 617 19.05 21.30 -24.16
CA SER A 617 18.98 20.14 -25.07
C SER A 617 18.55 18.87 -24.34
N THR A 618 19.11 18.62 -23.15
CA THR A 618 18.73 17.47 -22.32
C THR A 618 17.29 17.60 -21.82
N ALA A 619 16.89 18.79 -21.35
CA ALA A 619 15.53 19.06 -20.90
C ALA A 619 14.50 18.87 -22.04
N GLU A 620 14.84 19.32 -23.26
CA GLU A 620 14.00 19.16 -24.45
C GLU A 620 13.81 17.69 -24.82
N GLN A 621 14.85 16.87 -24.75
CA GLN A 621 14.75 15.42 -25.01
C GLN A 621 13.81 14.74 -24.04
N LEU A 622 13.90 15.07 -22.74
CA LEU A 622 13.01 14.52 -21.71
C LEU A 622 11.57 15.01 -21.93
N ALA A 623 11.37 16.31 -22.15
CA ALA A 623 10.06 16.92 -22.34
C ALA A 623 9.34 16.41 -23.61
N ALA A 624 10.09 16.20 -24.70
CA ALA A 624 9.58 15.56 -25.92
C ALA A 624 9.21 14.09 -25.69
N GLY A 625 10.02 13.37 -24.90
CA GLY A 625 9.80 11.96 -24.58
C GLY A 625 8.55 11.68 -23.74
N LEU A 626 8.03 12.69 -23.01
CA LEU A 626 6.76 12.60 -22.29
C LEU A 626 5.54 12.38 -23.21
N GLY A 627 5.59 12.84 -24.47
CA GLY A 627 4.50 12.66 -25.45
C GLY A 627 4.77 11.60 -26.49
N ALA A 628 5.71 10.68 -26.22
CA ALA A 628 6.04 9.65 -27.17
C ALA A 628 4.85 8.68 -27.34
N LEU A 629 4.22 8.72 -28.52
CA LEU A 629 3.10 7.82 -28.85
C LEU A 629 3.59 6.40 -29.18
N PRO A 630 2.77 5.36 -28.87
CA PRO A 630 3.04 3.99 -29.31
C PRO A 630 3.22 3.94 -30.83
N LYS A 631 4.14 3.09 -31.30
CA LYS A 631 4.23 2.80 -32.74
C LYS A 631 2.90 2.15 -33.17
N ALA A 632 2.17 2.77 -34.09
CA ALA A 632 1.00 2.16 -34.71
C ALA A 632 1.37 0.74 -35.21
N ALA A 633 0.51 -0.23 -34.90
CA ALA A 633 0.69 -1.61 -35.36
C ALA A 633 0.84 -1.59 -36.88
N LYS A 634 1.86 -2.29 -37.41
CA LYS A 634 2.15 -2.32 -38.84
C LYS A 634 0.98 -2.96 -39.58
N THR A 635 0.05 -2.17 -40.11
CA THR A 635 -0.78 -2.60 -41.23
C THR A 635 0.11 -2.76 -42.47
N PRO A 636 -0.13 -3.80 -43.30
CA PRO A 636 0.75 -4.14 -44.42
C PRO A 636 0.88 -3.03 -45.48
N GLU A 637 -0.06 -2.09 -45.57
CA GLU A 637 0.00 -0.94 -46.50
C GLU A 637 0.99 0.17 -46.10
N ALA A 638 1.42 0.23 -44.83
CA ALA A 638 2.31 1.29 -44.35
C ALA A 638 3.82 1.01 -44.57
N ALA A 639 4.16 -0.08 -45.28
CA ALA A 639 5.55 -0.48 -45.53
C ALA A 639 6.25 0.38 -46.59
N ALA A 640 5.52 0.99 -47.53
CA ALA A 640 6.09 1.70 -48.68
C ALA A 640 6.61 3.13 -48.39
N LYS A 641 6.34 3.71 -47.21
CA LYS A 641 6.78 5.08 -46.85
C LYS A 641 7.96 5.15 -45.86
N LYS A 642 8.65 4.04 -45.59
CA LYS A 642 9.56 3.92 -44.44
C LYS A 642 11.04 4.22 -44.66
N GLU A 643 11.49 4.54 -45.88
CA GLU A 643 12.92 4.74 -46.13
C GLU A 643 13.45 6.15 -45.85
N ALA A 644 12.59 7.17 -45.67
CA ALA A 644 13.05 8.55 -45.46
C ALA A 644 13.14 9.03 -43.99
N ALA A 645 12.71 8.24 -43.00
CA ALA A 645 12.52 8.71 -41.62
C ALA A 645 13.40 7.98 -40.58
N LYS A 646 14.64 7.62 -40.92
CA LYS A 646 15.48 6.74 -40.08
C LYS A 646 16.35 7.46 -39.03
N ASN A 647 16.47 8.80 -39.04
CA ASN A 647 17.44 9.53 -38.19
C ASN A 647 16.87 10.63 -37.27
N THR A 648 15.55 10.72 -37.06
CA THR A 648 14.99 11.56 -35.98
C THR A 648 14.59 10.68 -34.79
N PRO A 649 15.13 10.91 -33.57
CA PRO A 649 14.64 10.23 -32.37
C PRO A 649 13.17 10.64 -32.20
N GLY A 650 12.26 9.67 -32.27
CA GLY A 650 10.84 9.96 -32.50
C GLY A 650 10.17 10.83 -31.43
N GLY A 651 9.28 11.72 -31.87
CA GLY A 651 8.28 12.37 -31.02
C GLY A 651 7.76 13.72 -31.51
N ASP A 652 6.69 13.74 -32.30
CA ASP A 652 5.86 14.91 -32.58
C ASP A 652 4.36 14.67 -32.27
N GLY A 653 4.08 13.71 -31.38
CA GLY A 653 2.92 13.72 -30.47
C GLY A 653 3.09 14.68 -29.28
N ILE A 654 3.73 15.82 -29.57
CA ILE A 654 4.00 17.07 -28.82
C ILE A 654 4.65 16.99 -27.42
N GLY A 655 4.31 16.04 -26.54
CA GLY A 655 4.87 15.99 -25.17
C GLY A 655 4.48 17.19 -24.32
N ASN A 656 5.30 17.56 -23.32
CA ASN A 656 4.98 18.67 -22.42
C ASN A 656 5.14 20.02 -23.16
N ALA A 657 4.06 20.47 -23.81
CA ALA A 657 4.08 21.61 -24.71
C ALA A 657 4.54 22.91 -24.04
N HIS A 658 4.10 23.17 -22.79
CA HIS A 658 4.47 24.36 -22.03
C HIS A 658 5.98 24.41 -21.75
N LEU A 659 6.53 23.31 -21.23
CA LEU A 659 7.96 23.25 -20.93
C LEU A 659 8.81 23.36 -22.20
N ARG A 660 8.40 22.70 -23.29
CA ARG A 660 9.12 22.75 -24.58
C ARG A 660 9.06 24.14 -25.22
N LEU A 661 7.94 24.85 -25.11
CA LEU A 661 7.83 26.24 -25.57
C LEU A 661 8.86 27.12 -24.85
N TRP A 662 8.89 27.05 -23.52
CA TRP A 662 9.83 27.83 -22.71
C TRP A 662 11.30 27.50 -23.04
N ILE A 663 11.64 26.20 -23.15
CA ILE A 663 12.98 25.73 -23.53
C ILE A 663 13.34 26.26 -24.94
N GLY A 664 12.38 26.20 -25.86
CA GLY A 664 12.54 26.67 -27.23
C GLY A 664 12.77 28.18 -27.33
N GLU A 665 12.14 28.98 -26.47
CA GLU A 665 12.37 30.43 -26.39
C GLU A 665 13.77 30.76 -25.87
N ARG A 666 14.22 30.10 -24.80
CA ARG A 666 15.59 30.28 -24.30
C ARG A 666 16.64 29.82 -25.31
N SER A 667 16.37 28.72 -26.01
CA SER A 667 17.25 28.23 -27.08
C SER A 667 17.31 29.20 -28.27
N LEU A 668 16.19 29.84 -28.61
CA LEU A 668 16.14 30.88 -29.65
C LEU A 668 16.98 32.10 -29.25
N GLU A 669 16.90 32.52 -27.99
CA GLU A 669 17.70 33.61 -27.45
C GLU A 669 19.21 33.34 -27.57
N ILE A 670 19.66 32.15 -27.18
CA ILE A 670 21.08 31.74 -27.30
C ILE A 670 21.53 31.74 -28.78
N LYS A 671 20.73 31.20 -29.69
CA LYS A 671 21.04 31.14 -31.13
C LYS A 671 21.14 32.53 -31.77
N ARG A 672 20.29 33.47 -31.35
CA ARG A 672 20.39 34.87 -31.78
C ARG A 672 21.66 35.54 -31.29
N ARG A 673 22.04 35.32 -30.02
CA ARG A 673 23.28 35.86 -29.45
C ARG A 673 24.54 35.32 -30.11
N THR A 674 24.50 34.08 -30.59
CA THR A 674 25.60 33.42 -31.32
C THR A 674 25.60 33.71 -32.82
N ALA A 675 24.66 34.52 -33.32
CA ALA A 675 24.48 34.88 -34.73
C ALA A 675 24.24 33.67 -35.68
N ASP A 676 23.71 32.55 -35.17
CA ASP A 676 23.26 31.43 -36.01
C ASP A 676 21.80 31.64 -36.47
N GLU A 677 21.64 32.52 -37.46
CA GLU A 677 20.33 32.87 -38.05
C GLU A 677 19.58 31.64 -38.60
N ARG A 678 20.32 30.66 -39.15
CA ARG A 678 19.70 29.45 -39.73
C ARG A 678 19.09 28.58 -38.64
N ALA A 679 19.78 28.38 -37.52
CA ALA A 679 19.23 27.64 -36.39
C ALA A 679 18.13 28.42 -35.67
N ALA A 680 18.24 29.76 -35.59
CA ALA A 680 17.21 30.63 -35.03
C ALA A 680 15.88 30.53 -35.81
N LEU A 681 15.92 30.60 -37.15
CA LEU A 681 14.72 30.44 -37.99
C LEU A 681 14.05 29.07 -37.81
N LYS A 682 14.84 27.99 -37.71
CA LYS A 682 14.30 26.66 -37.39
C LYS A 682 13.61 26.63 -36.03
N GLN A 683 14.21 27.26 -35.03
CA GLN A 683 13.64 27.32 -33.68
C GLN A 683 12.35 28.13 -33.64
N ILE A 684 12.25 29.25 -34.37
CA ILE A 684 11.00 30.04 -34.48
C ILE A 684 9.85 29.17 -34.99
N ASN A 685 10.09 28.38 -36.05
CA ASN A 685 9.08 27.48 -36.60
C ASN A 685 8.66 26.39 -35.61
N LEU A 686 9.59 25.88 -34.81
CA LEU A 686 9.28 24.93 -33.74
C LEU A 686 8.47 25.58 -32.61
N ASN A 687 8.88 26.76 -32.14
CA ASN A 687 8.19 27.49 -31.08
C ASN A 687 6.76 27.84 -31.50
N ARG A 688 6.52 28.18 -32.77
CA ARG A 688 5.16 28.38 -33.29
C ARG A 688 4.30 27.11 -33.14
N LYS A 689 4.84 25.93 -33.45
CA LYS A 689 4.12 24.66 -33.25
C LYS A 689 3.83 24.38 -31.78
N PHE A 690 4.76 24.71 -30.87
CA PHE A 690 4.54 24.56 -29.44
C PHE A 690 3.49 25.55 -28.91
N LEU A 691 3.52 26.79 -29.38
CA LEU A 691 2.52 27.80 -29.06
C LEU A 691 1.13 27.36 -29.51
N ASP A 692 0.99 26.87 -30.74
CA ASP A 692 -0.28 26.32 -31.24
C ASP A 692 -0.76 25.16 -30.36
N ALA A 693 0.16 24.33 -29.86
CA ALA A 693 -0.18 23.24 -28.96
C ALA A 693 -0.62 23.70 -27.57
N VAL A 694 0.07 24.68 -26.98
CA VAL A 694 -0.31 25.31 -25.71
C VAL A 694 -1.70 25.94 -25.83
N GLN A 695 -1.94 26.72 -26.88
CA GLN A 695 -3.26 27.32 -27.13
C GLN A 695 -4.36 26.28 -27.28
N ARG A 696 -4.08 25.10 -27.86
CA ARG A 696 -5.06 24.01 -27.93
C ARG A 696 -5.37 23.44 -26.56
N VAL A 697 -4.39 23.35 -25.66
CA VAL A 697 -4.58 22.90 -24.28
C VAL A 697 -5.43 23.91 -23.51
N GLU A 698 -5.09 25.20 -23.59
CA GLU A 698 -5.80 26.28 -22.87
C GLU A 698 -7.22 26.50 -23.41
N LYS A 699 -7.45 26.33 -24.72
CA LYS A 699 -8.78 26.48 -25.35
C LYS A 699 -9.71 25.31 -25.07
N ARG A 700 -9.27 24.27 -24.35
CA ARG A 700 -10.17 23.18 -23.93
C ARG A 700 -11.21 23.76 -22.99
N LYS A 701 -12.39 24.02 -23.54
CA LYS A 701 -13.57 24.32 -22.73
C LYS A 701 -13.80 23.13 -21.82
N PHE A 702 -13.83 23.39 -20.52
CA PHE A 702 -14.56 22.53 -19.61
C PHE A 702 -16.00 22.53 -20.14
N GLU A 703 -16.48 21.42 -20.68
CA GLU A 703 -17.92 21.18 -20.66
C GLU A 703 -18.25 21.17 -19.17
N ALA A 704 -18.81 22.28 -18.68
CA ALA A 704 -19.32 22.37 -17.34
C ALA A 704 -20.35 21.25 -17.22
N VAL A 705 -19.97 20.18 -16.53
CA VAL A 705 -20.93 19.25 -15.95
C VAL A 705 -21.59 20.07 -14.85
N ASP A 706 -22.67 20.76 -15.22
CA ASP A 706 -23.65 21.32 -14.27
C ASP A 706 -24.25 20.19 -13.42
#